data_AF-A0A2Z4FNA4-F1
#
_entry.id   AF-A0A2Z4FNA4-F1
#
_cell.length_a   1.000
_cell.length_b   1.000
_cell.length_c   1.000
_cell.angle_alpha   90.00
_cell.angle_beta   90.00
_cell.angle_gamma   90.00
#
_symmetry.space_group_name_H-M   'P 1'
#
loop_
_entity.id
_entity.type
_entity.pdbx_description
1 polymer ?
#
loop_
_entity_poly.entity_id
_entity_poly.type
_entity_poly.pdbx_seq_one_letter_code
_entity_poly.pdbx_strand_id
1 'polypeptide(L)'
;MRTIRTLPLHLREIIEHIRDVAENEYGLDFFETVFEMVDYKQINELAAYGGFPTRYPHWRFGMEYEQLSKSAEYGLSKIYEMVINNDPSYAYLLEGNNLVDQKTVIAHVYGHVDFFKNNYYFSKTDRKMVDKMANHGARVRRHLDRRGIEKVEDFIDTCLSLDNLIDYYSPFIERESPEEPEESDDLRAREVPKFKAKDYMDEYINPSSYIEQQKRKMEEEDARRKNFPREPQRDVMKFLLENAPLEGWEADILSIIREEAYYFAPQGQTKIMNEGWACVAADTRVFTSDGLVTMEELVTGRLKVVSDGDQPQDVYDYNIIPNHETITLRTRRGLRLTGSNNHRILKADGETWTRLDEIQQGDEILVSGGAGLWPEKQVELEWSAPARCSLQDVAESADVSLSTVLRYRGSANIRRSSAVEAALELYDSPENQALPQSVNKRRAVCIPATVTCELGCFLGGLVGAGHISRVKRNLGFTSGDHGHALRFAEMGRELFGIPAVIKKDEGRWRVLFHAENLSEWLTDALGLTDGASASEKRIPEVILRSPKAVVSAFLRGLFDADGYAGKQGVILSTSSEVMSEQVQLLLLNFGILSRRREQVDGCWHIHITGKSAGVFADAIGFDLKRKSAALASYICEHKWFKAESWCDEVVSVEAGHEDVYDISVRETHRYAAGGFVNHNSYWHSKILTERVLKDSEIIDFADINSKVMYSAPGQFNPYKLGVALYRDIEDRWNRGKFGKEWREVDDLERKVNWDRELGMGRDKIFEVRKIYNDVTFIDEFLTEEFARENKMFTFGYNRKSGNWEIESREFREVKEKLLTQLTNFGQPFIYVKDGNFKNRGELLLHHKFDGTPLRFDYAQGVLEALHRVWKRPVNIETISEDRGTLLSYDGTEHRDSPFDYEPI
;
A
#
# COMPACT_ATOMS: atom_id res chain seq x y z
N MET A 1 -1.32 25.93 33.71
CA MET A 1 -1.71 26.38 32.36
C MET A 1 -1.51 27.88 32.22
N ARG A 2 -0.99 28.36 31.08
CA ARG A 2 -1.28 29.72 30.59
C ARG A 2 -2.59 29.67 29.79
N THR A 3 -3.18 30.82 29.48
CA THR A 3 -4.46 30.93 28.75
C THR A 3 -4.44 30.15 27.43
N ILE A 4 -5.37 29.21 27.27
CA ILE A 4 -5.71 28.58 25.98
C ILE A 4 -6.06 29.69 24.98
N ARG A 5 -5.54 29.62 23.76
CA ARG A 5 -5.79 30.65 22.74
C ARG A 5 -7.19 30.43 22.16
N THR A 6 -8.02 31.46 22.19
CA THR A 6 -9.35 31.41 21.56
C THR A 6 -9.21 31.21 20.05
N LEU A 7 -9.88 30.18 19.50
CA LEU A 7 -9.97 29.90 18.06
C LEU A 7 -10.17 31.20 17.23
N PRO A 8 -9.33 31.45 16.20
CA PRO A 8 -9.56 32.50 15.20
C PRO A 8 -10.95 32.38 14.55
N LEU A 9 -11.59 33.51 14.25
CA LEU A 9 -12.95 33.53 13.69
C LEU A 9 -13.06 32.71 12.39
N HIS A 10 -12.11 32.86 11.46
CA HIS A 10 -12.11 32.12 10.19
C HIS A 10 -12.02 30.59 10.36
N LEU A 11 -11.37 30.08 11.41
CA LEU A 11 -11.36 28.64 11.68
C LEU A 11 -12.71 28.17 12.24
N ARG A 12 -13.44 29.01 13.00
CA ARG A 12 -14.80 28.67 13.45
C ARG A 12 -15.75 28.56 12.27
N GLU A 13 -15.72 29.53 11.36
CA GLU A 13 -16.51 29.53 10.12
C GLU A 13 -16.23 28.27 9.28
N ILE A 14 -14.96 27.84 9.19
CA ILE A 14 -14.57 26.59 8.52
C ILE A 14 -15.07 25.35 9.29
N ILE A 15 -14.91 25.30 10.60
CA ILE A 15 -15.41 24.18 11.44
C ILE A 15 -16.92 24.02 11.29
N GLU A 16 -17.69 25.12 11.34
CA GLU A 16 -19.15 25.07 11.19
C GLU A 16 -19.60 24.66 9.78
N HIS A 17 -18.87 25.06 8.73
CA HIS A 17 -19.13 24.61 7.36
C HIS A 17 -18.83 23.11 7.16
N ILE A 18 -17.71 22.61 7.70
CA ILE A 18 -17.37 21.18 7.63
C ILE A 18 -18.37 20.34 8.42
N ARG A 19 -18.79 20.82 9.59
CA ARG A 19 -19.85 20.21 10.41
C ARG A 19 -21.15 20.06 9.62
N ASP A 20 -21.61 21.14 9.00
CA ASP A 20 -22.87 21.16 8.23
C ASP A 20 -22.86 20.18 7.05
N VAL A 21 -21.77 20.15 6.29
CA VAL A 21 -21.54 19.18 5.20
C VAL A 21 -21.53 17.74 5.71
N ALA A 22 -20.80 17.48 6.80
CA ALA A 22 -20.66 16.14 7.36
C ALA A 22 -22.00 15.60 7.92
N GLU A 23 -22.75 16.43 8.64
CA GLU A 23 -24.04 16.09 9.25
C GLU A 23 -25.16 16.00 8.20
N ASN A 24 -25.37 17.05 7.40
CA ASN A 24 -26.58 17.20 6.58
C ASN A 24 -26.47 16.62 5.15
N GLU A 25 -25.26 16.50 4.57
CA GLU A 25 -25.08 15.84 3.27
C GLU A 25 -24.53 14.42 3.39
N TYR A 26 -23.47 14.24 4.19
CA TYR A 26 -22.84 12.93 4.39
C TYR A 26 -23.51 12.09 5.48
N GLY A 27 -24.43 12.66 6.28
CA GLY A 27 -25.25 11.88 7.22
C GLY A 27 -24.45 11.28 8.37
N LEU A 28 -23.31 11.90 8.71
CA LEU A 28 -22.46 11.50 9.83
C LEU A 28 -23.05 12.01 11.14
N ASP A 29 -23.09 11.15 12.15
CA ASP A 29 -23.64 11.43 13.47
C ASP A 29 -22.50 11.41 14.50
N PHE A 30 -21.95 12.59 14.80
CA PHE A 30 -20.82 12.78 15.72
C PHE A 30 -21.23 13.49 17.03
N PHE A 31 -20.38 13.46 18.06
CA PHE A 31 -20.53 14.28 19.27
C PHE A 31 -20.24 15.76 18.97
N GLU A 32 -20.61 16.67 19.87
CA GLU A 32 -20.15 18.05 19.80
C GLU A 32 -18.60 18.07 19.85
N THR A 33 -17.95 18.50 18.77
CA THR A 33 -16.48 18.48 18.66
C THR A 33 -15.91 19.87 18.94
N VAL A 34 -15.18 20.00 20.04
CA VAL A 34 -14.45 21.21 20.45
C VAL A 34 -13.03 21.13 19.91
N PHE A 35 -12.70 22.04 18.99
CA PHE A 35 -11.32 22.20 18.49
C PHE A 35 -10.56 23.24 19.32
N GLU A 36 -9.32 22.92 19.74
CA GLU A 36 -8.42 23.85 20.43
C GLU A 36 -7.13 24.08 19.62
N MET A 37 -6.66 25.34 19.55
CA MET A 37 -5.38 25.70 18.92
C MET A 37 -4.22 25.47 19.89
N VAL A 38 -3.24 24.67 19.47
CA VAL A 38 -2.06 24.30 20.27
C VAL A 38 -0.77 24.59 19.51
N ASP A 39 0.30 25.01 20.21
CA ASP A 39 1.63 25.10 19.60
C ASP A 39 2.33 23.74 19.51
N TYR A 40 3.47 23.69 18.80
CA TYR A 40 4.26 22.48 18.58
C TYR A 40 4.75 21.82 19.88
N LYS A 41 4.99 22.60 20.95
CA LYS A 41 5.36 22.05 22.25
C LYS A 41 4.15 21.44 22.93
N GLN A 42 3.02 22.15 22.90
CA GLN A 42 1.75 21.71 23.48
C GLN A 42 1.21 20.42 22.83
N ILE A 43 1.28 20.26 21.50
CA ILE A 43 0.81 19.02 20.86
C ILE A 43 1.65 17.80 21.27
N ASN A 44 2.96 17.97 21.47
CA ASN A 44 3.84 16.92 21.98
C ASN A 44 3.60 16.63 23.47
N GLU A 45 3.33 17.67 24.30
CA GLU A 45 2.92 17.50 25.71
C GLU A 45 1.59 16.74 25.83
N LEU A 46 0.62 17.04 24.96
CA LEU A 46 -0.67 16.34 24.92
C LEU A 46 -0.53 14.91 24.41
N ALA A 47 0.24 14.68 23.34
CA ALA A 47 0.47 13.35 22.78
C ALA A 47 1.14 12.41 23.80
N ALA A 48 2.12 12.91 24.57
CA ALA A 48 2.74 12.16 25.67
C ALA A 48 1.76 11.79 26.81
N TYR A 49 0.67 12.54 26.99
CA TYR A 49 -0.42 12.17 27.90
C TYR A 49 -1.55 11.37 27.24
N GLY A 50 -1.40 10.93 25.98
CA GLY A 50 -2.45 10.21 25.25
C GLY A 50 -3.63 11.11 24.82
N GLY A 51 -3.35 12.38 24.53
CA GLY A 51 -4.31 13.42 24.16
C GLY A 51 -4.86 14.24 25.33
N PHE A 52 -4.74 13.78 26.58
CA PHE A 52 -5.38 14.42 27.73
C PHE A 52 -4.65 15.67 28.25
N PRO A 53 -5.36 16.79 28.55
CA PRO A 53 -4.75 18.00 29.12
C PRO A 53 -4.08 17.82 30.48
N THR A 54 -4.50 16.81 31.26
CA THR A 54 -3.89 16.42 32.53
C THR A 54 -4.04 14.92 32.75
N ARG A 55 -2.92 14.23 33.00
CA ARG A 55 -2.86 12.86 33.51
C ARG A 55 -2.20 12.84 34.89
N TYR A 56 -1.98 11.66 35.49
CA TYR A 56 -1.13 11.55 36.67
C TYR A 56 0.35 11.86 36.31
N PRO A 57 1.15 12.46 37.22
CA PRO A 57 2.57 12.67 36.98
C PRO A 57 3.31 11.33 37.02
N HIS A 58 4.14 11.07 36.01
CA HIS A 58 4.98 9.88 35.91
C HIS A 58 6.16 10.10 34.97
N TRP A 59 7.35 9.61 35.31
CA TRP A 59 8.57 9.76 34.50
C TRP A 59 8.42 9.25 33.04
N ARG A 60 7.63 8.19 32.81
CA ARG A 60 7.35 7.63 31.47
C ARG A 60 6.86 8.70 30.48
N PHE A 61 5.93 9.56 30.89
CA PHE A 61 5.40 10.62 30.01
C PHE A 61 6.46 11.68 29.67
N GLY A 62 7.45 11.88 30.56
CA GLY A 62 8.63 12.69 30.27
C GLY A 62 9.53 12.07 29.19
N MET A 63 9.72 10.75 29.20
CA MET A 63 10.43 10.05 28.12
C MET A 63 9.66 10.08 26.80
N GLU A 64 8.36 9.81 26.83
CA GLU A 64 7.51 9.82 25.63
C GLU A 64 7.49 11.23 25.00
N TYR A 65 7.39 12.29 25.81
CA TYR A 65 7.58 13.68 25.35
C TYR A 65 8.97 13.92 24.74
N GLU A 66 10.05 13.51 25.42
CA GLU A 66 11.42 13.70 24.94
C GLU A 66 11.73 12.91 23.66
N GLN A 67 11.06 11.78 23.43
CA GLN A 67 11.14 10.99 22.21
C GLN A 67 10.35 11.65 21.08
N LEU A 68 9.09 12.02 21.31
CA LEU A 68 8.24 12.70 20.33
C LEU A 68 8.83 14.05 19.89
N SER A 69 9.23 14.88 20.85
CA SER A 69 9.82 16.21 20.60
C SER A 69 11.10 16.12 19.77
N LYS A 70 11.97 15.12 20.00
CA LYS A 70 13.19 14.91 19.20
C LYS A 70 12.88 14.33 17.82
N SER A 71 12.03 13.31 17.74
CA SER A 71 11.63 12.72 16.45
C SER A 71 11.04 13.77 15.52
N ALA A 72 10.20 14.67 16.05
CA ALA A 72 9.62 15.77 15.29
C ALA A 72 10.60 16.93 15.02
N GLU A 73 11.55 17.22 15.93
CA GLU A 73 12.61 18.24 15.70
C GLU A 73 13.58 17.83 14.59
N TYR A 74 13.86 16.53 14.46
CA TYR A 74 14.61 15.95 13.34
C TYR A 74 13.75 15.67 12.09
N GLY A 75 12.47 16.06 12.07
CA GLY A 75 11.57 15.87 10.94
C GLY A 75 11.16 14.43 10.65
N LEU A 76 11.42 13.49 11.57
CA LEU A 76 11.16 12.05 11.42
C LEU A 76 9.68 11.69 11.66
N SER A 77 8.91 12.57 12.30
CA SER A 77 7.48 12.36 12.59
C SER A 77 6.73 13.69 12.77
N LYS A 78 5.59 13.86 12.09
CA LYS A 78 4.64 14.95 12.37
C LYS A 78 3.33 14.33 12.87
N ILE A 79 2.86 14.81 14.02
CA ILE A 79 1.50 14.55 14.50
C ILE A 79 0.60 15.53 13.75
N TYR A 80 -0.18 15.03 12.78
CA TYR A 80 -1.12 15.88 12.05
C TYR A 80 -2.35 16.21 12.91
N GLU A 81 -2.80 15.25 13.71
CA GLU A 81 -4.05 15.32 14.47
C GLU A 81 -3.95 14.63 15.84
N MET A 82 -4.88 14.98 16.72
CA MET A 82 -5.07 14.34 18.02
C MET A 82 -6.52 14.57 18.45
N VAL A 83 -7.26 13.49 18.73
CA VAL A 83 -8.67 13.54 19.12
C VAL A 83 -8.95 12.66 20.35
N ILE A 84 -9.74 13.19 21.29
CA ILE A 84 -10.26 12.50 22.46
C ILE A 84 -11.72 12.12 22.21
N ASN A 85 -12.04 10.84 22.29
CA ASN A 85 -13.41 10.35 22.38
C ASN A 85 -14.02 10.77 23.73
N ASN A 86 -14.89 11.77 23.73
CA ASN A 86 -15.52 12.33 24.92
C ASN A 86 -16.86 12.99 24.49
N ASP A 87 -17.69 13.46 25.41
CA ASP A 87 -18.96 14.13 25.13
C ASP A 87 -19.02 15.44 25.96
N PRO A 88 -18.60 16.60 25.39
CA PRO A 88 -18.14 16.82 24.01
C PRO A 88 -16.77 16.20 23.70
N SER A 89 -16.51 15.87 22.42
CA SER A 89 -15.21 15.41 21.92
C SER A 89 -14.22 16.57 21.85
N TYR A 90 -12.94 16.31 22.10
CA TYR A 90 -11.88 17.33 22.03
C TYR A 90 -10.89 16.98 20.93
N ALA A 91 -10.53 17.95 20.09
CA ALA A 91 -9.53 17.78 19.03
C ALA A 91 -8.57 18.96 18.98
N TYR A 92 -7.32 18.71 18.60
CA TYR A 92 -6.27 19.72 18.65
C TYR A 92 -5.74 20.09 17.27
N LEU A 93 -5.68 21.39 17.00
CA LEU A 93 -5.21 22.00 15.76
C LEU A 93 -3.86 22.68 15.99
N LEU A 94 -2.83 22.25 15.26
CA LEU A 94 -1.46 22.75 15.43
C LEU A 94 -1.31 24.16 14.83
N GLU A 95 -0.80 25.13 15.58
CA GLU A 95 -0.64 26.53 15.12
C GLU A 95 0.31 26.68 13.91
N GLY A 96 1.22 25.71 13.69
CA GLY A 96 2.12 25.67 12.54
C GLY A 96 1.54 25.01 11.27
N ASN A 97 0.33 24.45 11.32
CA ASN A 97 -0.34 23.86 10.16
C ASN A 97 -0.88 24.95 9.22
N ASN A 98 -0.75 24.76 7.90
CA ASN A 98 -1.38 25.63 6.90
C ASN A 98 -2.93 25.48 6.95
N LEU A 99 -3.68 26.30 6.20
CA LEU A 99 -5.15 26.27 6.27
C LEU A 99 -5.76 24.93 5.82
N VAL A 100 -5.08 24.23 4.91
CA VAL A 100 -5.51 22.94 4.34
C VAL A 100 -5.20 21.79 5.28
N ASP A 101 -4.04 21.78 5.92
CA ASP A 101 -3.73 20.92 7.08
C ASP A 101 -4.86 21.03 8.12
N GLN A 102 -5.29 22.25 8.49
CA GLN A 102 -6.40 22.41 9.44
C GLN A 102 -7.70 21.80 8.90
N LYS A 103 -8.10 22.11 7.65
CA LYS A 103 -9.30 21.53 7.03
C LYS A 103 -9.27 20.01 7.00
N THR A 104 -8.11 19.43 6.66
CA THR A 104 -7.88 17.99 6.57
C THR A 104 -8.10 17.33 7.92
N VAL A 105 -7.48 17.86 8.97
CA VAL A 105 -7.65 17.41 10.35
C VAL A 105 -9.10 17.57 10.81
N ILE A 106 -9.75 18.72 10.55
CA ILE A 106 -11.15 18.94 10.95
C ILE A 106 -12.08 17.90 10.31
N ALA A 107 -11.95 17.65 9.00
CA ALA A 107 -12.79 16.69 8.29
C ALA A 107 -12.52 15.23 8.68
N HIS A 108 -11.26 14.85 8.93
CA HIS A 108 -10.93 13.49 9.39
C HIS A 108 -11.39 13.26 10.84
N VAL A 109 -11.22 14.26 11.71
CA VAL A 109 -11.75 14.25 13.09
C VAL A 109 -13.27 14.08 13.09
N TYR A 110 -14.03 14.70 12.19
CA TYR A 110 -15.48 14.46 12.11
C TYR A 110 -15.81 13.01 11.73
N GLY A 111 -15.04 12.38 10.83
CA GLY A 111 -15.15 10.94 10.53
C GLY A 111 -14.81 10.06 11.74
N HIS A 112 -13.72 10.36 12.46
CA HIS A 112 -13.36 9.65 13.69
C HIS A 112 -14.42 9.76 14.78
N VAL A 113 -14.95 10.97 15.05
CA VAL A 113 -15.94 11.18 16.11
C VAL A 113 -17.30 10.56 15.74
N ASP A 114 -17.67 10.52 14.45
CA ASP A 114 -18.80 9.74 13.96
C ASP A 114 -18.60 8.24 14.22
N PHE A 115 -17.42 7.71 13.90
CA PHE A 115 -17.06 6.32 14.19
C PHE A 115 -17.16 6.02 15.70
N PHE A 116 -16.55 6.85 16.56
CA PHE A 116 -16.56 6.66 18.01
C PHE A 116 -17.98 6.75 18.62
N LYS A 117 -18.86 7.61 18.08
CA LYS A 117 -20.24 7.73 18.56
C LYS A 117 -21.12 6.54 18.17
N ASN A 118 -20.89 5.97 16.98
CA ASN A 118 -21.74 4.94 16.39
C ASN A 118 -21.28 3.50 16.64
N ASN A 119 -19.98 3.24 16.80
CA ASN A 119 -19.45 1.89 16.91
C ASN A 119 -19.78 1.22 18.26
N TYR A 120 -20.23 -0.03 18.21
CA TYR A 120 -20.64 -0.80 19.39
C TYR A 120 -19.55 -0.92 20.45
N TYR A 121 -18.28 -1.09 20.07
CA TYR A 121 -17.17 -1.26 21.00
C TYR A 121 -16.83 0.03 21.76
N PHE A 122 -17.20 1.19 21.22
CA PHE A 122 -17.10 2.47 21.93
C PHE A 122 -18.29 2.75 22.86
N SER A 123 -19.42 2.04 22.71
CA SER A 123 -20.65 2.30 23.48
C SER A 123 -20.51 2.19 25.00
N LYS A 124 -19.53 1.42 25.49
CA LYS A 124 -19.21 1.23 26.92
C LYS A 124 -18.04 2.12 27.41
N THR A 125 -17.44 2.94 26.55
CA THR A 125 -16.38 3.89 26.95
C THR A 125 -16.94 5.02 27.80
N ASP A 126 -16.13 5.56 28.72
CA ASP A 126 -16.55 6.67 29.55
C ASP A 126 -16.48 7.99 28.77
N ARG A 127 -17.66 8.56 28.49
CA ARG A 127 -17.81 9.81 27.72
C ARG A 127 -17.34 11.06 28.47
N LYS A 128 -16.89 10.94 29.71
CA LYS A 128 -16.28 12.03 30.50
C LYS A 128 -14.87 11.68 30.97
N MET A 129 -14.12 10.97 30.12
CA MET A 129 -12.78 10.55 30.47
C MET A 129 -11.84 11.74 30.77
N VAL A 130 -12.06 12.92 30.18
CA VAL A 130 -11.29 14.14 30.53
C VAL A 130 -11.43 14.51 32.02
N ASP A 131 -12.65 14.49 32.57
CA ASP A 131 -12.91 14.74 33.99
C ASP A 131 -12.33 13.63 34.88
N LYS A 132 -12.42 12.36 34.43
CA LYS A 132 -11.85 11.21 35.14
C LYS A 132 -10.33 11.27 35.22
N MET A 133 -9.62 11.50 34.11
CA MET A 133 -8.16 11.62 34.06
C MET A 133 -7.64 12.73 34.98
N ALA A 134 -8.35 13.86 35.06
CA ALA A 134 -8.04 14.93 36.01
C ALA A 134 -8.21 14.48 37.48
N ASN A 135 -9.27 13.72 37.79
CA ASN A 135 -9.51 13.15 39.12
C ASN A 135 -8.51 12.02 39.48
N HIS A 136 -8.21 11.11 38.55
CA HIS A 136 -7.15 10.10 38.64
C HIS A 136 -5.80 10.76 38.96
N GLY A 137 -5.40 11.76 38.18
CA GLY A 137 -4.20 12.56 38.44
C GLY A 137 -4.23 13.32 39.76
N ALA A 138 -5.40 13.67 40.29
CA ALA A 138 -5.55 14.24 41.64
C ALA A 138 -5.56 13.19 42.76
N ARG A 139 -5.95 11.94 42.50
CA ARG A 139 -5.82 10.78 43.42
C ARG A 139 -4.34 10.41 43.57
N VAL A 140 -3.63 10.19 42.45
CA VAL A 140 -2.20 9.84 42.45
C VAL A 140 -1.34 10.89 43.14
N ARG A 141 -1.55 12.19 42.88
CA ARG A 141 -0.84 13.28 43.60
C ARG A 141 -1.03 13.23 45.12
N ARG A 142 -2.26 12.96 45.59
CA ARG A 142 -2.53 12.80 47.04
C ARG A 142 -1.83 11.57 47.65
N HIS A 143 -1.46 10.56 46.86
CA HIS A 143 -0.66 9.42 47.34
C HIS A 143 0.84 9.75 47.32
N LEU A 144 1.33 10.40 46.27
CA LEU A 144 2.71 10.92 46.18
C LEU A 144 3.05 11.80 47.40
N ASP A 145 2.20 12.78 47.71
CA ASP A 145 2.34 13.69 48.87
C ASP A 145 2.41 12.96 50.23
N ARG A 146 1.87 11.72 50.31
CA ARG A 146 1.72 10.94 51.56
C ARG A 146 2.68 9.76 51.69
N ARG A 147 3.22 9.26 50.57
CA ARG A 147 4.03 8.04 50.49
C ARG A 147 5.45 8.27 49.97
N GLY A 148 5.74 9.45 49.42
CA GLY A 148 6.96 9.73 48.68
C GLY A 148 6.81 9.37 47.20
N ILE A 149 7.66 9.96 46.36
CA ILE A 149 7.58 9.83 44.89
C ILE A 149 7.97 8.41 44.47
N GLU A 150 9.17 7.97 44.84
CA GLU A 150 9.77 6.67 44.48
C GLU A 150 8.80 5.49 44.71
N LYS A 151 8.24 5.33 45.93
CA LYS A 151 7.35 4.20 46.25
C LYS A 151 6.09 4.15 45.37
N VAL A 152 5.63 5.29 44.86
CA VAL A 152 4.39 5.40 44.07
C VAL A 152 4.68 5.24 42.58
N GLU A 153 5.75 5.86 42.04
CA GLU A 153 6.17 5.63 40.66
C GLU A 153 6.57 4.17 40.43
N ASP A 154 7.36 3.57 41.33
CA ASP A 154 7.68 2.14 41.33
C ASP A 154 6.45 1.23 41.20
N PHE A 155 5.34 1.60 41.88
CA PHE A 155 4.11 0.84 41.85
C PHE A 155 3.26 1.12 40.60
N ILE A 156 3.34 2.33 40.04
CA ILE A 156 2.75 2.68 38.74
C ILE A 156 3.45 1.91 37.62
N ASP A 157 4.79 1.86 37.58
CA ASP A 157 5.55 1.01 36.64
C ASP A 157 5.17 -0.46 36.76
N THR A 158 4.99 -0.95 37.99
CA THR A 158 4.53 -2.31 38.27
C THR A 158 3.14 -2.57 37.67
N CYS A 159 2.22 -1.61 37.76
CA CYS A 159 0.86 -1.72 37.21
C CYS A 159 0.81 -1.52 35.68
N LEU A 160 1.64 -0.63 35.13
CA LEU A 160 1.79 -0.41 33.68
C LEU A 160 2.41 -1.63 32.99
N SER A 161 3.17 -2.45 33.71
CA SER A 161 3.67 -3.75 33.24
C SER A 161 2.55 -4.83 33.14
N LEU A 162 1.32 -4.51 33.57
CA LEU A 162 0.17 -5.40 33.64
C LEU A 162 -1.08 -4.81 32.94
N ASP A 163 -0.98 -3.62 32.32
CA ASP A 163 -2.12 -2.85 31.81
C ASP A 163 -2.92 -3.57 30.71
N ASN A 164 -2.27 -4.51 30.03
CA ASN A 164 -2.84 -5.36 29.00
C ASN A 164 -3.47 -6.66 29.51
N LEU A 165 -3.32 -7.01 30.80
CA LEU A 165 -3.92 -8.21 31.41
C LEU A 165 -5.37 -7.97 31.87
N ILE A 166 -6.14 -7.28 31.03
CA ILE A 166 -7.57 -7.03 31.16
C ILE A 166 -8.37 -7.88 30.17
N ASP A 167 -9.62 -8.15 30.48
CA ASP A 167 -10.54 -8.81 29.55
C ASP A 167 -11.35 -7.76 28.78
N TYR A 168 -10.93 -7.45 27.55
CA TYR A 168 -11.61 -6.44 26.72
C TYR A 168 -13.12 -6.68 26.51
N TYR A 169 -13.62 -7.91 26.71
CA TYR A 169 -15.06 -8.22 26.59
C TYR A 169 -15.82 -8.05 27.91
N SER A 170 -15.14 -7.96 29.05
CA SER A 170 -15.76 -7.82 30.37
C SER A 170 -16.75 -6.64 30.53
N PRO A 171 -16.63 -5.48 29.84
CA PRO A 171 -17.62 -4.40 29.89
C PRO A 171 -18.94 -4.68 29.12
N PHE A 172 -18.95 -5.72 28.27
CA PHE A 172 -20.09 -6.12 27.44
C PHE A 172 -20.80 -7.36 27.98
N ILE A 173 -20.13 -8.14 28.83
CA ILE A 173 -20.74 -9.26 29.54
C ILE A 173 -21.66 -8.70 30.63
N GLU A 174 -22.96 -8.71 30.37
CA GLU A 174 -23.97 -8.60 31.43
C GLU A 174 -23.89 -9.86 32.30
N ARG A 175 -22.96 -9.81 33.26
CA ARG A 175 -23.04 -10.68 34.43
C ARG A 175 -24.34 -10.30 35.13
N GLU A 176 -25.21 -11.28 35.34
CA GLU A 176 -26.28 -11.12 36.33
C GLU A 176 -25.65 -10.55 37.60
N SER A 177 -26.31 -9.59 38.23
CA SER A 177 -25.85 -9.12 39.54
C SER A 177 -25.70 -10.36 40.40
N PRO A 178 -24.60 -10.55 41.16
CA PRO A 178 -24.60 -11.60 42.15
C PRO A 178 -25.84 -11.35 43.00
N GLU A 179 -26.77 -12.30 42.99
CA GLU A 179 -27.98 -12.22 43.79
C GLU A 179 -27.52 -11.82 45.20
N GLU A 180 -28.16 -10.82 45.82
CA GLU A 180 -27.89 -10.49 47.22
C GLU A 180 -27.96 -11.81 47.97
N PRO A 181 -26.82 -12.36 48.45
CA PRO A 181 -26.65 -13.80 48.47
C PRO A 181 -27.76 -14.37 49.31
N GLU A 182 -28.66 -15.15 48.68
CA GLU A 182 -29.74 -15.79 49.40
C GLU A 182 -29.12 -16.43 50.64
N GLU A 183 -29.81 -16.40 51.77
CA GLU A 183 -29.43 -17.13 53.00
C GLU A 183 -29.64 -18.65 52.80
N SER A 184 -29.16 -19.13 51.65
CA SER A 184 -29.13 -20.44 51.03
C SER A 184 -28.16 -21.37 51.77
N ASP A 185 -28.46 -21.57 53.06
CA ASP A 185 -28.36 -22.85 53.78
C ASP A 185 -27.02 -23.60 53.84
N ASP A 186 -25.95 -23.18 53.15
CA ASP A 186 -24.68 -23.92 53.00
C ASP A 186 -23.76 -23.77 54.24
N LEU A 187 -24.23 -23.05 55.26
CA LEU A 187 -23.73 -23.16 56.64
C LEU A 187 -24.30 -24.37 57.41
N ARG A 188 -25.20 -25.15 56.81
CA ARG A 188 -25.42 -26.54 57.24
C ARG A 188 -24.17 -27.35 56.91
N ALA A 189 -23.36 -27.58 57.94
CA ALA A 189 -22.20 -28.47 57.84
C ALA A 189 -22.61 -29.80 57.20
N ARG A 190 -22.09 -30.09 56.00
CA ARG A 190 -22.43 -31.29 55.22
C ARG A 190 -22.25 -32.53 56.08
N GLU A 191 -23.33 -33.26 56.31
CA GLU A 191 -23.25 -34.51 57.08
C GLU A 191 -22.40 -35.52 56.33
N VAL A 192 -21.39 -36.05 57.03
CA VAL A 192 -20.44 -37.03 56.49
C VAL A 192 -21.22 -38.27 56.02
N PRO A 193 -21.03 -38.76 54.77
CA PRO A 193 -21.79 -39.89 54.24
C PRO A 193 -21.71 -41.16 55.10
N LYS A 194 -22.72 -41.36 55.95
CA LYS A 194 -22.93 -42.58 56.74
C LYS A 194 -23.71 -43.62 55.94
N PHE A 195 -23.33 -44.89 56.07
CA PHE A 195 -24.23 -45.99 55.70
C PHE A 195 -25.43 -46.01 56.66
N LYS A 196 -26.64 -46.27 56.14
CA LYS A 196 -27.87 -46.33 56.96
C LYS A 196 -27.83 -47.52 57.93
N ALA A 197 -27.48 -47.24 59.17
CA ALA A 197 -27.52 -48.17 60.30
C ALA A 197 -28.80 -47.97 61.14
N LYS A 198 -29.01 -48.85 62.14
CA LYS A 198 -29.82 -48.54 63.33
C LYS A 198 -28.88 -48.05 64.43
N ASP A 199 -29.37 -47.24 65.35
CA ASP A 199 -28.58 -46.53 66.37
C ASP A 199 -27.54 -47.43 67.08
N TYR A 200 -27.94 -48.63 67.50
CA TYR A 200 -27.07 -49.60 68.20
C TYR A 200 -26.01 -50.30 67.31
N MET A 201 -26.01 -50.03 66.00
CA MET A 201 -25.01 -50.51 65.03
C MET A 201 -24.19 -49.38 64.40
N ASP A 202 -24.52 -48.10 64.64
CA ASP A 202 -23.90 -46.99 63.93
C ASP A 202 -22.39 -46.90 64.19
N GLU A 203 -21.93 -47.11 65.42
CA GLU A 203 -20.49 -47.18 65.76
C GLU A 203 -19.76 -48.36 65.09
N TYR A 204 -20.46 -49.45 64.77
CA TYR A 204 -19.88 -50.65 64.14
C TYR A 204 -19.91 -50.62 62.61
N ILE A 205 -20.89 -49.93 62.03
CA ILE A 205 -21.08 -49.80 60.57
C ILE A 205 -20.37 -48.55 60.03
N ASN A 206 -20.34 -47.47 60.82
CA ASN A 206 -19.65 -46.21 60.53
C ASN A 206 -18.57 -45.94 61.60
N PRO A 207 -17.53 -46.79 61.72
CA PRO A 207 -16.50 -46.64 62.75
C PRO A 207 -15.76 -45.30 62.62
N SER A 208 -15.20 -44.81 63.74
CA SER A 208 -14.56 -43.48 63.80
C SER A 208 -13.51 -43.25 62.72
N SER A 209 -12.67 -44.25 62.42
CA SER A 209 -11.67 -44.17 61.35
C SER A 209 -12.26 -44.08 59.94
N TYR A 210 -13.45 -44.63 59.69
CA TYR A 210 -14.18 -44.44 58.43
C TYR A 210 -14.78 -43.05 58.35
N ILE A 211 -15.34 -42.53 59.45
CA ILE A 211 -15.86 -41.15 59.52
C ILE A 211 -14.70 -40.14 59.39
N GLU A 212 -13.54 -40.40 59.97
CA GLU A 212 -12.33 -39.58 59.76
C GLU A 212 -11.80 -39.66 58.33
N GLN A 213 -11.80 -40.83 57.69
CA GLN A 213 -11.43 -40.95 56.28
C GLN A 213 -12.44 -40.25 55.35
N GLN A 214 -13.74 -40.30 55.64
CA GLN A 214 -14.76 -39.59 54.87
C GLN A 214 -14.72 -38.08 55.13
N LYS A 215 -14.52 -37.62 56.37
CA LYS A 215 -14.24 -36.21 56.67
C LYS A 215 -13.02 -35.73 55.92
N ARG A 216 -11.91 -36.45 56.03
CA ARG A 216 -10.65 -36.09 55.38
C ARG A 216 -10.77 -36.10 53.86
N LYS A 217 -11.54 -37.04 53.28
CA LYS A 217 -11.91 -36.99 51.85
C LYS A 217 -12.79 -35.81 51.50
N MET A 218 -13.78 -35.45 52.31
CA MET A 218 -14.60 -34.25 52.09
C MET A 218 -13.79 -32.97 52.27
N GLU A 219 -12.82 -32.93 53.19
CA GLU A 219 -11.89 -31.83 53.39
C GLU A 219 -10.87 -31.74 52.22
N GLU A 220 -10.40 -32.87 51.69
CA GLU A 220 -9.55 -32.95 50.49
C GLU A 220 -10.34 -32.65 49.19
N GLU A 221 -11.62 -33.02 49.09
CA GLU A 221 -12.52 -32.72 47.97
C GLU A 221 -13.03 -31.27 48.00
N ASP A 222 -13.42 -30.75 49.16
CA ASP A 222 -13.81 -29.34 49.32
C ASP A 222 -12.58 -28.41 49.39
N ALA A 223 -11.35 -28.93 49.57
CA ALA A 223 -10.12 -28.22 49.21
C ALA A 223 -9.86 -28.24 47.70
N ARG A 224 -10.06 -29.37 47.01
CA ARG A 224 -10.00 -29.46 45.53
C ARG A 224 -11.09 -28.65 44.82
N ARG A 225 -12.22 -28.38 45.47
CA ARG A 225 -13.28 -27.47 44.99
C ARG A 225 -13.03 -26.00 45.35
N LYS A 226 -11.97 -25.69 46.11
CA LYS A 226 -11.54 -24.32 46.43
C LYS A 226 -10.45 -23.83 45.46
N ASN A 227 -10.56 -24.19 44.18
CA ASN A 227 -9.97 -23.36 43.13
C ASN A 227 -10.58 -21.95 43.26
N PHE A 228 -9.71 -20.96 43.25
CA PHE A 228 -10.05 -19.56 43.50
C PHE A 228 -9.32 -18.73 42.45
N PRO A 229 -9.98 -18.31 41.35
CA PRO A 229 -11.43 -18.28 41.11
C PRO A 229 -12.07 -19.65 40.85
N ARG A 230 -13.41 -19.73 40.96
CA ARG A 230 -14.19 -20.95 40.66
C ARG A 230 -14.05 -21.41 39.21
N GLU A 231 -13.91 -20.46 38.30
CA GLU A 231 -13.67 -20.65 36.86
C GLU A 231 -12.52 -19.72 36.43
N PRO A 232 -11.67 -20.10 35.46
CA PRO A 232 -10.48 -19.33 35.11
C PRO A 232 -10.77 -17.88 34.66
N GLN A 233 -10.24 -16.89 35.38
CA GLN A 233 -10.56 -15.47 35.16
C GLN A 233 -9.55 -14.79 34.24
N ARG A 234 -9.99 -14.29 33.07
CA ARG A 234 -9.16 -13.54 32.11
C ARG A 234 -8.76 -12.14 32.59
N ASP A 235 -9.63 -11.43 33.32
CA ASP A 235 -9.31 -10.11 33.86
C ASP A 235 -8.42 -10.25 35.10
N VAL A 236 -7.11 -10.39 34.86
CA VAL A 236 -6.09 -10.58 35.90
C VAL A 236 -5.97 -9.33 36.77
N MET A 237 -6.02 -8.13 36.18
CA MET A 237 -6.01 -6.88 36.95
C MET A 237 -7.19 -6.79 37.92
N LYS A 238 -8.40 -7.19 37.51
CA LYS A 238 -9.57 -7.30 38.39
C LYS A 238 -9.36 -8.36 39.49
N PHE A 239 -8.82 -9.54 39.13
CA PHE A 239 -8.56 -10.58 40.13
C PHE A 239 -7.58 -10.09 41.20
N LEU A 240 -6.54 -9.35 40.81
CA LEU A 240 -5.58 -8.75 41.75
C LEU A 240 -6.23 -7.64 42.60
N LEU A 241 -7.08 -6.79 42.02
CA LEU A 241 -7.83 -5.77 42.76
C LEU A 241 -8.75 -6.34 43.84
N GLU A 242 -9.41 -7.47 43.54
CA GLU A 242 -10.37 -8.11 44.44
C GLU A 242 -9.68 -8.98 45.52
N ASN A 243 -8.52 -9.57 45.20
CA ASN A 243 -7.98 -10.71 45.97
C ASN A 243 -6.50 -10.59 46.41
N ALA A 244 -5.71 -9.64 45.86
CA ALA A 244 -4.31 -9.48 46.26
C ALA A 244 -4.18 -8.67 47.57
N PRO A 245 -3.12 -8.90 48.38
CA PRO A 245 -2.94 -8.23 49.67
C PRO A 245 -2.38 -6.80 49.51
N LEU A 246 -3.17 -5.92 48.90
CA LEU A 246 -2.80 -4.55 48.56
C LEU A 246 -3.12 -3.54 49.68
N GLU A 247 -2.25 -2.56 49.88
CA GLU A 247 -2.61 -1.34 50.60
C GLU A 247 -3.72 -0.58 49.86
N GLY A 248 -4.60 0.12 50.57
CA GLY A 248 -5.72 0.86 49.96
C GLY A 248 -5.34 2.00 48.99
N TRP A 249 -4.06 2.32 48.83
CA TRP A 249 -3.55 3.21 47.77
C TRP A 249 -2.92 2.44 46.59
N GLU A 250 -2.40 1.23 46.82
CA GLU A 250 -1.98 0.30 45.75
C GLU A 250 -3.22 -0.13 44.95
N ALA A 251 -4.31 -0.50 45.64
CA ALA A 251 -5.60 -0.82 45.00
C ALA A 251 -6.22 0.39 44.26
N ASP A 252 -6.05 1.62 44.78
CA ASP A 252 -6.51 2.85 44.13
C ASP A 252 -5.79 3.05 42.77
N ILE A 253 -4.46 2.93 42.75
CA ILE A 253 -3.65 3.07 41.53
C ILE A 253 -3.92 1.94 40.52
N LEU A 254 -4.01 0.69 40.98
CA LEU A 254 -4.31 -0.44 40.11
C LEU A 254 -5.72 -0.32 39.49
N SER A 255 -6.68 0.26 40.21
CA SER A 255 -8.03 0.58 39.68
C SER A 255 -7.99 1.70 38.65
N ILE A 256 -7.20 2.75 38.89
CA ILE A 256 -6.98 3.85 37.92
C ILE A 256 -6.42 3.28 36.61
N ILE A 257 -5.30 2.56 36.65
CA ILE A 257 -4.63 2.09 35.42
C ILE A 257 -5.52 1.09 34.67
N ARG A 258 -6.29 0.26 35.38
CA ARG A 258 -7.32 -0.60 34.77
C ARG A 258 -8.46 0.21 34.12
N GLU A 259 -8.97 1.26 34.77
CA GLU A 259 -9.97 2.18 34.17
C GLU A 259 -9.44 2.88 32.92
N GLU A 260 -8.18 3.32 32.91
CA GLU A 260 -7.54 3.96 31.74
C GLU A 260 -7.35 2.96 30.59
N ALA A 261 -6.89 1.73 30.87
CA ALA A 261 -6.69 0.69 29.86
C ALA A 261 -8.00 0.32 29.12
N TYR A 262 -9.13 0.25 29.84
CA TYR A 262 -10.44 0.01 29.22
C TYR A 262 -10.92 1.14 28.30
N TYR A 263 -10.44 2.38 28.49
CA TYR A 263 -10.78 3.50 27.60
C TYR A 263 -10.01 3.47 26.28
N PHE A 264 -8.78 2.93 26.25
CA PHE A 264 -7.94 2.85 25.04
C PHE A 264 -8.12 1.54 24.24
N ALA A 265 -8.76 0.52 24.81
CA ALA A 265 -8.93 -0.77 24.14
C ALA A 265 -9.73 -0.70 22.81
N PRO A 266 -10.89 -0.01 22.71
CA PRO A 266 -11.65 0.05 21.45
C PRO A 266 -10.90 0.71 20.27
N GLN A 267 -10.09 1.74 20.54
CA GLN A 267 -9.27 2.44 19.54
C GLN A 267 -8.18 1.53 18.96
N GLY A 268 -7.72 0.54 19.73
CA GLY A 268 -6.91 -0.55 19.22
C GLY A 268 -7.75 -1.50 18.35
N GLN A 269 -8.95 -1.87 18.81
CA GLN A 269 -9.82 -2.87 18.16
C GLN A 269 -10.42 -2.44 16.82
N THR A 270 -10.41 -1.15 16.47
CA THR A 270 -11.07 -0.62 15.27
C THR A 270 -10.16 0.27 14.41
N LYS A 271 -8.84 0.04 14.47
CA LYS A 271 -7.84 0.91 13.84
C LYS A 271 -7.78 0.75 12.32
N ILE A 272 -8.11 -0.43 11.80
CA ILE A 272 -8.19 -0.71 10.36
C ILE A 272 -9.47 -0.10 9.80
N MET A 273 -10.57 -0.12 10.55
CA MET A 273 -11.90 0.38 10.14
C MET A 273 -12.03 1.91 9.95
N ASN A 274 -11.03 2.63 9.39
CA ASN A 274 -10.96 4.11 9.39
C ASN A 274 -10.56 4.91 8.08
N GLU A 275 -10.34 4.38 6.82
CA GLU A 275 -9.90 5.23 5.62
C GLU A 275 -10.09 4.70 4.12
N GLY A 276 -9.62 5.44 3.04
CA GLY A 276 -8.99 4.92 1.75
C GLY A 276 -9.40 5.09 0.22
N TRP A 277 -8.42 5.22 -0.74
CA TRP A 277 -8.54 5.42 -2.25
C TRP A 277 -7.10 5.35 -2.91
N ALA A 278 -6.73 5.07 -4.21
CA ALA A 278 -7.32 4.54 -5.48
C ALA A 278 -6.21 4.02 -6.49
N CYS A 279 -6.47 3.78 -7.82
CA CYS A 279 -5.50 3.21 -8.81
C CYS A 279 -5.74 3.55 -10.34
N VAL A 280 -4.72 3.55 -11.22
CA VAL A 280 -4.82 3.71 -12.71
C VAL A 280 -4.68 2.37 -13.49
N ALA A 281 -4.68 2.32 -14.83
CA ALA A 281 -4.54 1.07 -15.62
C ALA A 281 -3.12 0.76 -16.14
N ALA A 282 -2.89 -0.50 -16.55
CA ALA A 282 -1.58 -1.09 -16.88
C ALA A 282 -0.77 -0.44 -18.02
N ASP A 283 -1.43 -0.13 -19.14
CA ASP A 283 -0.78 0.34 -20.38
C ASP A 283 -0.44 1.84 -20.32
N THR A 284 -1.08 2.57 -19.41
CA THR A 284 -0.87 3.99 -19.12
C THR A 284 0.62 4.32 -19.06
N ARG A 285 1.10 5.21 -19.92
CA ARG A 285 2.52 5.61 -19.90
C ARG A 285 2.79 6.72 -18.89
N VAL A 286 3.87 6.55 -18.12
CA VAL A 286 4.28 7.41 -17.01
C VAL A 286 5.62 8.07 -17.37
N PHE A 287 5.80 9.33 -16.99
CA PHE A 287 7.07 10.03 -17.20
C PHE A 287 8.05 9.73 -16.06
N THR A 288 9.23 9.16 -16.36
CA THR A 288 10.15 8.61 -15.35
C THR A 288 11.62 8.98 -15.59
N SER A 289 12.46 8.79 -14.57
CA SER A 289 13.94 8.87 -14.69
C SER A 289 14.50 7.98 -15.80
N ASP A 290 13.81 6.89 -16.10
CA ASP A 290 14.23 5.83 -17.01
C ASP A 290 13.52 5.94 -18.38
N GLY A 291 12.72 7.00 -18.58
CA GLY A 291 12.03 7.30 -19.84
C GLY A 291 10.51 7.31 -19.74
N LEU A 292 9.85 7.18 -20.90
CA LEU A 292 8.40 7.08 -21.03
C LEU A 292 7.95 5.60 -21.06
N VAL A 293 7.96 4.96 -19.88
CA VAL A 293 7.60 3.55 -19.67
C VAL A 293 6.10 3.36 -19.46
N THR A 294 5.61 2.12 -19.48
CA THR A 294 4.23 1.80 -19.03
C THR A 294 4.15 1.72 -17.50
N MET A 295 2.94 1.82 -16.96
CA MET A 295 2.66 1.63 -15.54
C MET A 295 3.02 0.21 -15.08
N GLU A 296 2.79 -0.79 -15.94
CA GLU A 296 3.26 -2.17 -15.71
C GLU A 296 4.79 -2.24 -15.59
N GLU A 297 5.56 -1.66 -16.51
CA GLU A 297 7.03 -1.65 -16.45
C GLU A 297 7.56 -0.91 -15.21
N LEU A 298 6.91 0.18 -14.83
CA LEU A 298 7.24 0.96 -13.62
C LEU A 298 7.03 0.14 -12.34
N VAL A 299 5.90 -0.56 -12.23
CA VAL A 299 5.54 -1.37 -11.06
C VAL A 299 6.34 -2.66 -10.99
N THR A 300 6.51 -3.37 -12.11
CA THR A 300 7.26 -4.64 -12.16
C THR A 300 8.77 -4.42 -12.08
N GLY A 301 9.31 -3.42 -12.78
CA GLY A 301 10.72 -3.02 -12.72
C GLY A 301 11.09 -2.19 -11.48
N ARG A 302 10.09 -1.72 -10.72
CA ARG A 302 10.23 -0.93 -9.48
C ARG A 302 11.10 0.33 -9.65
N LEU A 303 10.90 1.04 -10.77
CA LEU A 303 11.67 2.22 -11.14
C LEU A 303 11.42 3.37 -10.15
N LYS A 304 12.43 4.19 -9.91
CA LYS A 304 12.52 4.95 -8.65
C LYS A 304 12.01 6.38 -8.68
N VAL A 305 11.95 7.04 -9.83
CA VAL A 305 11.53 8.44 -9.93
C VAL A 305 10.54 8.63 -11.07
N VAL A 306 9.42 9.28 -10.79
CA VAL A 306 8.42 9.73 -11.79
C VAL A 306 8.30 11.25 -11.75
N SER A 307 7.54 11.85 -12.66
CA SER A 307 7.15 13.26 -12.51
C SER A 307 5.77 13.38 -11.84
N ASP A 308 5.58 14.40 -11.02
CA ASP A 308 4.28 14.78 -10.45
C ASP A 308 3.43 15.66 -11.40
N GLY A 309 4.03 16.16 -12.48
CA GLY A 309 3.47 17.13 -13.42
C GLY A 309 4.26 18.44 -13.50
N ASP A 310 5.01 18.79 -12.45
CA ASP A 310 5.82 20.03 -12.35
C ASP A 310 7.29 19.77 -11.98
N GLN A 311 7.59 18.62 -11.36
CA GLN A 311 8.92 18.23 -10.88
C GLN A 311 9.09 16.69 -10.82
N PRO A 312 10.31 16.15 -10.58
CA PRO A 312 10.54 14.73 -10.30
C PRO A 312 10.23 14.37 -8.84
N GLN A 313 9.75 13.14 -8.59
CA GLN A 313 9.41 12.63 -7.27
C GLN A 313 9.71 11.13 -7.08
N ASP A 314 10.14 10.76 -5.87
CA ASP A 314 10.54 9.40 -5.49
C ASP A 314 9.32 8.46 -5.37
N VAL A 315 9.32 7.33 -6.08
CA VAL A 315 8.35 6.24 -5.91
C VAL A 315 8.79 5.28 -4.81
N TYR A 316 7.94 5.14 -3.79
CA TYR A 316 8.21 4.31 -2.61
C TYR A 316 7.35 3.04 -2.52
N ASP A 317 6.13 3.04 -3.06
CA ASP A 317 5.23 1.86 -3.11
C ASP A 317 4.72 1.62 -4.54
N TYR A 318 4.37 0.37 -4.84
CA TYR A 318 3.92 -0.10 -6.16
C TYR A 318 2.87 -1.21 -5.97
N ASN A 319 1.74 -1.12 -6.67
CA ASN A 319 0.58 -1.99 -6.48
C ASN A 319 0.01 -2.50 -7.82
N ILE A 320 -0.71 -3.63 -7.79
CA ILE A 320 -1.47 -4.18 -8.91
C ILE A 320 -2.72 -4.88 -8.35
N ILE A 321 -3.90 -4.48 -8.82
CA ILE A 321 -5.20 -5.09 -8.56
C ILE A 321 -5.73 -5.65 -9.90
N PRO A 322 -5.96 -6.97 -10.01
CA PRO A 322 -6.43 -7.57 -11.27
C PRO A 322 -7.93 -7.32 -11.51
N ASN A 323 -8.34 -7.27 -12.79
CA ASN A 323 -9.74 -7.27 -13.24
C ASN A 323 -10.67 -6.29 -12.47
N HIS A 324 -10.26 -5.04 -12.32
CA HIS A 324 -11.06 -4.00 -11.67
C HIS A 324 -11.91 -3.24 -12.70
N GLU A 325 -13.05 -2.69 -12.28
CA GLU A 325 -13.81 -1.74 -13.11
C GLU A 325 -12.97 -0.54 -13.52
N THR A 326 -12.87 -0.30 -14.81
CA THR A 326 -12.14 0.83 -15.38
C THR A 326 -13.05 1.81 -16.10
N ILE A 327 -12.63 3.07 -16.10
CA ILE A 327 -13.14 4.10 -17.00
C ILE A 327 -11.99 4.56 -17.89
N THR A 328 -12.24 4.54 -19.20
CA THR A 328 -11.36 5.10 -20.23
C THR A 328 -11.88 6.47 -20.64
N LEU A 329 -11.07 7.50 -20.40
CA LEU A 329 -11.32 8.85 -20.91
C LEU A 329 -10.52 9.08 -22.19
N ARG A 330 -11.11 9.77 -23.18
CA ARG A 330 -10.38 10.39 -24.30
C ARG A 330 -10.66 11.89 -24.37
N THR A 331 -9.65 12.70 -24.70
CA THR A 331 -9.73 14.17 -24.74
C THR A 331 -9.81 14.75 -26.16
N ARG A 332 -10.19 16.03 -26.31
CA ARG A 332 -10.37 16.75 -27.58
C ARG A 332 -9.06 16.98 -28.38
N ARG A 333 -7.91 16.86 -27.71
CA ARG A 333 -6.55 16.77 -28.28
C ARG A 333 -6.08 15.33 -28.50
N GLY A 334 -6.86 14.32 -28.10
CA GLY A 334 -6.57 12.92 -28.32
C GLY A 334 -5.68 12.26 -27.26
N LEU A 335 -5.59 12.81 -26.04
CA LEU A 335 -4.98 12.08 -24.92
C LEU A 335 -5.95 10.98 -24.44
N ARG A 336 -5.42 9.93 -23.82
CA ARG A 336 -6.18 8.82 -23.22
C ARG A 336 -5.64 8.50 -21.83
N LEU A 337 -6.53 8.20 -20.90
CA LEU A 337 -6.23 7.54 -19.63
C LEU A 337 -7.28 6.47 -19.38
N THR A 338 -6.84 5.28 -19.01
CA THR A 338 -7.70 4.27 -18.38
C THR A 338 -7.28 4.13 -16.91
N GLY A 339 -8.23 4.03 -16.00
CA GLY A 339 -7.99 3.84 -14.57
C GLY A 339 -9.24 3.34 -13.85
N SER A 340 -9.16 3.06 -12.55
CA SER A 340 -10.33 2.54 -11.82
C SER A 340 -11.48 3.54 -11.84
N ASN A 341 -12.73 3.05 -11.75
CA ASN A 341 -13.93 3.91 -11.66
C ASN A 341 -13.76 5.06 -10.63
N ASN A 342 -13.27 4.70 -9.45
CA ASN A 342 -13.00 5.56 -8.31
C ASN A 342 -11.67 6.34 -8.38
N HIS A 343 -10.84 6.14 -9.40
CA HIS A 343 -9.60 6.90 -9.59
C HIS A 343 -9.89 8.38 -9.82
N ARG A 344 -8.98 9.27 -9.41
CA ARG A 344 -9.19 10.72 -9.49
C ARG A 344 -8.15 11.45 -10.32
N ILE A 345 -8.62 12.36 -11.16
CA ILE A 345 -7.80 13.28 -11.95
C ILE A 345 -8.18 14.75 -11.73
N LEU A 346 -7.27 15.64 -12.10
CA LEU A 346 -7.33 17.07 -11.83
C LEU A 346 -8.09 17.83 -12.94
N LYS A 347 -9.06 18.68 -12.58
CA LYS A 347 -9.85 19.48 -13.53
C LYS A 347 -9.10 20.72 -14.04
N ALA A 348 -9.69 21.43 -14.99
CA ALA A 348 -9.06 22.53 -15.74
C ALA A 348 -8.76 23.81 -14.93
N ASP A 349 -9.26 23.90 -13.71
CA ASP A 349 -8.80 24.86 -12.69
C ASP A 349 -7.34 24.58 -12.26
N GLY A 350 -6.84 23.37 -12.49
CA GLY A 350 -5.53 22.88 -12.04
C GLY A 350 -5.56 22.43 -10.58
N GLU A 351 -6.76 22.18 -10.05
CA GLU A 351 -7.06 22.34 -8.65
C GLU A 351 -8.10 21.31 -8.16
N THR A 352 -9.27 21.16 -8.78
CA THR A 352 -10.32 20.21 -8.34
C THR A 352 -10.03 18.77 -8.76
N TRP A 353 -9.96 17.83 -7.81
CA TRP A 353 -9.99 16.39 -8.11
C TRP A 353 -11.42 15.91 -8.43
N THR A 354 -11.61 15.12 -9.49
CA THR A 354 -12.89 14.45 -9.80
C THR A 354 -12.64 12.99 -10.16
N ARG A 355 -13.56 12.07 -9.79
CA ARG A 355 -13.42 10.65 -10.14
C ARG A 355 -13.58 10.43 -11.65
N LEU A 356 -12.96 9.39 -12.20
CA LEU A 356 -13.15 9.03 -13.61
C LEU A 356 -14.61 8.68 -13.93
N ASP A 357 -15.33 8.05 -13.01
CA ASP A 357 -16.77 7.75 -13.14
C ASP A 357 -17.71 8.94 -12.91
N GLU A 358 -17.23 10.02 -12.27
CA GLU A 358 -17.97 11.28 -12.12
C GLU A 358 -17.77 12.24 -13.31
N ILE A 359 -16.77 12.00 -14.16
CA ILE A 359 -16.42 12.85 -15.30
C ILE A 359 -17.37 12.63 -16.49
N GLN A 360 -17.82 13.73 -17.08
CA GLN A 360 -18.78 13.72 -18.19
C GLN A 360 -18.17 14.26 -19.48
N GLN A 361 -18.73 13.86 -20.63
CA GLN A 361 -18.38 14.42 -21.92
C GLN A 361 -18.66 15.93 -21.92
N GLY A 362 -17.62 16.74 -22.15
CA GLY A 362 -17.69 18.20 -22.04
C GLY A 362 -17.02 18.80 -20.80
N ASP A 363 -16.60 18.00 -19.81
CA ASP A 363 -15.73 18.47 -18.73
C ASP A 363 -14.36 18.91 -19.27
N GLU A 364 -13.80 20.02 -18.78
CA GLU A 364 -12.40 20.37 -19.02
C GLU A 364 -11.49 19.90 -17.87
N ILE A 365 -10.36 19.29 -18.23
CA ILE A 365 -9.38 18.71 -17.30
C ILE A 365 -7.97 19.28 -17.51
N LEU A 366 -7.12 19.24 -16.48
CA LEU A 366 -5.72 19.64 -16.62
C LEU A 366 -4.92 18.56 -17.35
N VAL A 367 -4.12 19.00 -18.31
CA VAL A 367 -3.11 18.19 -18.99
C VAL A 367 -1.72 18.55 -18.45
N SER A 368 -0.88 17.56 -18.15
CA SER A 368 0.56 17.80 -17.93
C SER A 368 1.46 16.71 -18.50
N GLY A 369 2.71 17.09 -18.77
CA GLY A 369 3.79 16.19 -19.18
C GLY A 369 4.70 15.81 -18.00
N GLY A 370 5.86 15.25 -18.30
CA GLY A 370 6.85 14.85 -17.29
C GLY A 370 7.70 15.99 -16.71
N ALA A 371 7.25 17.25 -16.78
CA ALA A 371 8.00 18.45 -16.39
C ALA A 371 9.42 18.62 -17.00
N GLY A 372 9.79 17.82 -18.01
CA GLY A 372 11.15 17.76 -18.50
C GLY A 372 12.08 16.83 -17.71
N LEU A 373 11.53 15.85 -16.98
CA LEU A 373 12.24 14.66 -16.51
C LEU A 373 12.63 13.79 -17.73
N TRP A 374 13.92 13.47 -17.85
CA TRP A 374 14.48 12.63 -18.91
C TRP A 374 15.65 11.80 -18.36
N PRO A 375 15.96 10.64 -18.97
CA PRO A 375 17.19 9.91 -18.70
C PRO A 375 18.45 10.74 -18.91
N GLU A 376 19.42 10.60 -18.00
CA GLU A 376 20.74 11.25 -18.12
C GLU A 376 21.73 10.44 -18.98
N LYS A 377 21.63 9.11 -18.92
CA LYS A 377 22.56 8.17 -19.58
C LYS A 377 22.02 7.75 -20.94
N GLN A 378 22.92 7.57 -21.92
CA GLN A 378 22.56 6.91 -23.17
C GLN A 378 22.26 5.42 -22.92
N VAL A 379 21.30 4.86 -23.66
CA VAL A 379 21.01 3.43 -23.64
C VAL A 379 22.17 2.69 -24.32
N GLU A 380 22.70 1.67 -23.65
CA GLU A 380 23.74 0.77 -24.18
C GLU A 380 23.11 -0.29 -25.10
N LEU A 381 23.87 -0.77 -26.08
CA LEU A 381 23.39 -1.62 -27.17
C LEU A 381 24.25 -2.89 -27.30
N GLU A 382 23.79 -3.97 -26.68
CA GLU A 382 24.40 -5.29 -26.84
C GLU A 382 23.69 -6.09 -27.95
N TRP A 383 24.44 -6.53 -28.95
CA TRP A 383 23.97 -7.51 -29.93
C TRP A 383 25.12 -8.31 -30.54
N SER A 384 24.97 -9.63 -30.60
CA SER A 384 25.81 -10.53 -31.37
C SER A 384 25.01 -11.07 -32.56
N ALA A 385 25.67 -11.21 -33.72
CA ALA A 385 25.00 -11.77 -34.89
C ALA A 385 24.68 -13.25 -34.66
N PRO A 386 23.45 -13.74 -34.92
CA PRO A 386 23.08 -15.14 -34.70
C PRO A 386 24.02 -16.09 -35.43
N ALA A 387 24.83 -16.81 -34.66
CA ALA A 387 25.77 -17.81 -35.13
C ALA A 387 25.29 -19.18 -34.66
N ARG A 388 25.24 -20.15 -35.58
CA ARG A 388 24.88 -21.53 -35.25
C ARG A 388 25.96 -22.14 -34.37
N CYS A 389 25.64 -22.43 -33.12
CA CYS A 389 26.47 -23.21 -32.21
C CYS A 389 26.82 -24.54 -32.88
N SER A 390 28.13 -24.82 -32.98
CA SER A 390 28.70 -26.03 -33.56
C SER A 390 29.21 -26.96 -32.45
N LEU A 391 29.50 -28.22 -32.80
CA LEU A 391 30.11 -29.16 -31.84
C LEU A 391 31.52 -28.74 -31.39
N GLN A 392 32.15 -27.77 -32.07
CA GLN A 392 33.41 -27.15 -31.64
C GLN A 392 33.16 -26.14 -30.51
N ASP A 393 32.12 -25.30 -30.63
CA ASP A 393 31.74 -24.33 -29.60
C ASP A 393 31.25 -25.05 -28.33
N VAL A 394 30.53 -26.16 -28.47
CA VAL A 394 30.19 -27.09 -27.36
C VAL A 394 31.44 -27.60 -26.64
N ALA A 395 32.48 -27.96 -27.41
CA ALA A 395 33.72 -28.49 -26.86
C ALA A 395 34.52 -27.41 -26.11
N GLU A 396 34.58 -26.19 -26.65
CA GLU A 396 35.25 -25.05 -26.03
C GLU A 396 34.50 -24.57 -24.78
N SER A 397 33.16 -24.49 -24.83
CA SER A 397 32.31 -24.15 -23.68
C SER A 397 32.45 -25.15 -22.51
N ALA A 398 32.53 -26.45 -22.81
CA ALA A 398 32.72 -27.48 -21.79
C ALA A 398 34.20 -27.73 -21.39
N ASP A 399 35.15 -26.97 -21.94
CA ASP A 399 36.61 -27.13 -21.75
C ASP A 399 37.07 -28.58 -22.04
N VAL A 400 36.77 -29.07 -23.24
CA VAL A 400 37.15 -30.40 -23.74
C VAL A 400 37.52 -30.37 -25.23
N SER A 401 38.06 -31.48 -25.76
CA SER A 401 38.24 -31.62 -27.21
C SER A 401 36.92 -31.99 -27.90
N LEU A 402 36.77 -31.60 -29.18
CA LEU A 402 35.68 -32.08 -30.05
C LEU A 402 35.58 -33.63 -30.06
N SER A 403 36.72 -34.33 -30.00
CA SER A 403 36.73 -35.81 -29.91
C SER A 403 36.12 -36.34 -28.61
N THR A 404 36.16 -35.56 -27.53
CA THR A 404 35.53 -35.87 -26.23
C THR A 404 34.01 -35.76 -26.34
N VAL A 405 33.51 -34.68 -26.95
CA VAL A 405 32.07 -34.46 -27.20
C VAL A 405 31.51 -35.55 -28.10
N LEU A 406 32.18 -35.85 -29.22
CA LEU A 406 31.77 -36.92 -30.14
C LEU A 406 31.74 -38.31 -29.47
N ARG A 407 32.69 -38.60 -28.58
CA ARG A 407 32.70 -39.85 -27.80
C ARG A 407 31.55 -39.92 -26.81
N TYR A 408 31.21 -38.83 -26.13
CA TYR A 408 30.08 -38.78 -25.19
C TYR A 408 28.74 -38.99 -25.91
N ARG A 409 28.50 -38.32 -27.06
CA ARG A 409 27.33 -38.60 -27.92
C ARG A 409 27.33 -40.05 -28.46
N GLY A 410 28.50 -40.68 -28.56
CA GLY A 410 28.67 -42.12 -28.80
C GLY A 410 28.47 -43.04 -27.58
N SER A 411 27.78 -42.57 -26.53
CA SER A 411 27.52 -43.30 -25.27
C SER A 411 28.77 -43.67 -24.44
N ALA A 412 29.91 -43.00 -24.65
CA ALA A 412 31.09 -43.20 -23.81
C ALA A 412 31.04 -42.31 -22.56
N ASN A 413 31.19 -42.91 -21.37
CA ASN A 413 31.24 -42.18 -20.11
C ASN A 413 32.54 -41.34 -20.01
N ILE A 414 32.44 -40.06 -19.64
CA ILE A 414 33.54 -39.09 -19.60
C ILE A 414 33.56 -38.28 -18.29
N ARG A 415 34.74 -37.82 -17.87
CA ARG A 415 34.96 -37.13 -16.59
C ARG A 415 34.27 -35.74 -16.46
N ARG A 416 33.84 -35.15 -17.58
CA ARG A 416 33.11 -33.87 -17.66
C ARG A 416 31.74 -34.06 -18.34
N SER A 417 31.06 -35.18 -18.09
CA SER A 417 29.77 -35.50 -18.71
C SER A 417 28.77 -34.35 -18.55
N SER A 418 28.48 -33.92 -17.32
CA SER A 418 27.51 -32.86 -17.03
C SER A 418 27.80 -31.51 -17.71
N ALA A 419 29.08 -31.14 -17.88
CA ALA A 419 29.46 -29.91 -18.58
C ALA A 419 29.25 -30.03 -20.10
N VAL A 420 29.53 -31.20 -20.68
CA VAL A 420 29.25 -31.48 -22.10
C VAL A 420 27.75 -31.65 -22.35
N GLU A 421 27.00 -32.19 -21.39
CA GLU A 421 25.55 -32.36 -21.41
C GLU A 421 24.85 -30.99 -21.46
N ALA A 422 25.13 -30.10 -20.50
CA ALA A 422 24.61 -28.73 -20.50
C ALA A 422 25.03 -27.91 -21.73
N ALA A 423 26.26 -28.10 -22.24
CA ALA A 423 26.70 -27.43 -23.47
C ALA A 423 26.01 -28.01 -24.74
N LEU A 424 25.60 -29.28 -24.72
CA LEU A 424 24.86 -29.92 -25.81
C LEU A 424 23.39 -29.50 -25.87
N GLU A 425 22.76 -29.14 -24.74
CA GLU A 425 21.38 -28.62 -24.73
C GLU A 425 21.22 -27.41 -25.65
N LEU A 426 22.18 -26.47 -25.62
CA LEU A 426 22.22 -25.30 -26.51
C LEU A 426 22.48 -25.67 -27.98
N TYR A 427 23.21 -26.77 -28.24
CA TYR A 427 23.51 -27.24 -29.59
C TYR A 427 22.32 -27.97 -30.24
N ASP A 428 21.68 -28.88 -29.50
CA ASP A 428 20.55 -29.68 -29.97
C ASP A 428 19.19 -28.94 -29.83
N SER A 429 19.18 -27.68 -29.34
CA SER A 429 17.97 -26.87 -29.23
C SER A 429 17.28 -26.63 -30.59
N PRO A 430 15.93 -26.57 -30.65
CA PRO A 430 15.21 -26.32 -31.90
C PRO A 430 15.63 -25.01 -32.59
N GLU A 431 15.90 -23.98 -31.79
CA GLU A 431 16.34 -22.65 -32.23
C GLU A 431 17.71 -22.71 -32.93
N ASN A 432 18.70 -23.36 -32.31
CA ASN A 432 20.02 -23.51 -32.92
C ASN A 432 19.98 -24.41 -34.16
N GLN A 433 19.14 -25.45 -34.15
CA GLN A 433 18.98 -26.34 -35.30
C GLN A 433 18.32 -25.65 -36.50
N ALA A 434 17.48 -24.63 -36.28
CA ALA A 434 16.88 -23.80 -37.31
C ALA A 434 17.86 -22.81 -37.98
N LEU A 435 18.97 -22.44 -37.32
CA LEU A 435 19.98 -21.55 -37.90
C LEU A 435 20.69 -22.22 -39.10
N PRO A 436 21.01 -21.49 -40.18
CA PRO A 436 21.54 -22.07 -41.41
C PRO A 436 22.90 -22.73 -41.20
N GLN A 437 23.03 -23.99 -41.64
CA GLN A 437 24.19 -24.85 -41.41
C GLN A 437 25.47 -24.41 -42.15
N SER A 438 25.36 -23.48 -43.11
CA SER A 438 26.49 -22.82 -43.76
C SER A 438 26.41 -21.31 -43.57
N VAL A 439 27.38 -20.72 -42.88
CA VAL A 439 27.56 -19.27 -42.83
C VAL A 439 28.14 -18.80 -44.16
N ASN A 440 27.25 -18.59 -45.15
CA ASN A 440 27.55 -17.71 -46.28
C ASN A 440 28.07 -16.38 -45.71
N LYS A 441 29.10 -15.79 -46.33
CA LYS A 441 29.82 -14.62 -45.80
C LYS A 441 28.89 -13.42 -45.57
N ARG A 442 28.25 -13.38 -44.40
CA ARG A 442 27.46 -12.26 -43.90
C ARG A 442 28.35 -11.02 -43.90
N ARG A 443 27.84 -9.91 -44.44
CA ARG A 443 28.58 -8.66 -44.49
C ARG A 443 28.80 -8.19 -43.05
N ALA A 444 30.05 -7.94 -42.66
CA ALA A 444 30.33 -7.30 -41.39
C ALA A 444 29.66 -5.92 -41.33
N VAL A 445 29.07 -5.60 -40.18
CA VAL A 445 28.33 -4.36 -39.92
C VAL A 445 28.89 -3.79 -38.62
N CYS A 446 29.16 -2.49 -38.58
CA CYS A 446 29.42 -1.81 -37.31
C CYS A 446 28.08 -1.58 -36.61
N ILE A 447 27.95 -1.93 -35.34
CA ILE A 447 26.77 -1.58 -34.53
C ILE A 447 27.26 -0.61 -33.44
N PRO A 448 26.66 0.58 -33.31
CA PRO A 448 26.98 1.50 -32.24
C PRO A 448 26.74 0.86 -30.87
N ALA A 449 27.66 1.03 -29.93
CA ALA A 449 27.54 0.48 -28.57
C ALA A 449 26.57 1.28 -27.67
N THR A 450 26.14 2.47 -28.10
CA THR A 450 25.13 3.29 -27.40
C THR A 450 24.21 3.99 -28.41
N VAL A 451 23.02 4.39 -27.95
CA VAL A 451 22.09 5.19 -28.75
C VAL A 451 22.55 6.65 -28.79
N THR A 452 23.25 7.03 -29.86
CA THR A 452 23.67 8.41 -30.12
C THR A 452 22.58 9.25 -30.79
N CYS A 453 22.78 10.57 -30.87
CA CYS A 453 21.87 11.48 -31.58
C CYS A 453 21.78 11.17 -33.09
N GLU A 454 22.88 10.73 -33.69
CA GLU A 454 22.98 10.35 -35.11
C GLU A 454 22.18 9.06 -35.37
N LEU A 455 22.33 8.06 -34.49
CA LEU A 455 21.50 6.85 -34.54
C LEU A 455 20.02 7.18 -34.30
N GLY A 456 19.70 8.03 -33.33
CA GLY A 456 18.34 8.53 -33.09
C GLY A 456 17.73 9.15 -34.34
N CYS A 457 18.43 10.08 -34.99
CA CYS A 457 17.97 10.73 -36.24
C CYS A 457 17.81 9.74 -37.40
N PHE A 458 18.74 8.79 -37.56
CA PHE A 458 18.63 7.71 -38.55
C PHE A 458 17.39 6.83 -38.29
N LEU A 459 17.16 6.43 -37.04
CA LEU A 459 15.99 5.65 -36.63
C LEU A 459 14.69 6.44 -36.84
N GLY A 460 14.67 7.75 -36.57
CA GLY A 460 13.51 8.61 -36.84
C GLY A 460 13.14 8.66 -38.32
N GLY A 461 14.14 8.88 -39.19
CA GLY A 461 13.95 8.85 -40.65
C GLY A 461 13.52 7.47 -41.18
N LEU A 462 13.99 6.38 -40.56
CA LEU A 462 13.61 5.01 -40.89
C LEU A 462 12.19 4.65 -40.42
N VAL A 463 11.80 5.09 -39.21
CA VAL A 463 10.45 4.90 -38.67
C VAL A 463 9.41 5.68 -39.46
N GLY A 464 9.75 6.87 -39.97
CA GLY A 464 8.94 7.58 -40.96
C GLY A 464 8.97 6.91 -42.34
N ALA A 465 9.68 7.52 -43.29
CA ALA A 465 9.69 7.15 -44.71
C ALA A 465 10.58 5.94 -45.07
N GLY A 466 10.85 5.07 -44.10
CA GLY A 466 11.64 3.85 -44.25
C GLY A 466 10.83 2.55 -44.31
N HIS A 467 11.48 1.50 -44.80
CA HIS A 467 11.02 0.11 -44.82
C HIS A 467 12.19 -0.85 -44.55
N ILE A 468 11.90 -1.96 -43.88
CA ILE A 468 12.81 -3.09 -43.67
C ILE A 468 12.20 -4.31 -44.38
N SER A 469 13.03 -5.18 -44.94
CA SER A 469 12.57 -6.46 -45.50
C SER A 469 13.57 -7.57 -45.22
N ARG A 470 13.22 -8.48 -44.30
CA ARG A 470 14.03 -9.67 -44.00
C ARG A 470 14.17 -10.57 -45.23
N VAL A 471 13.10 -10.72 -46.00
CA VAL A 471 13.05 -11.51 -47.26
C VAL A 471 14.06 -10.99 -48.30
N LYS A 472 14.19 -9.66 -48.46
CA LYS A 472 15.11 -9.02 -49.41
C LYS A 472 16.47 -8.66 -48.81
N ARG A 473 16.67 -8.93 -47.51
CA ARG A 473 17.90 -8.68 -46.72
C ARG A 473 18.40 -7.25 -46.86
N ASN A 474 17.46 -6.31 -46.87
CA ASN A 474 17.74 -4.89 -47.07
C ASN A 474 16.81 -4.00 -46.26
N LEU A 475 17.29 -2.78 -46.02
CA LEU A 475 16.47 -1.65 -45.60
C LEU A 475 16.47 -0.59 -46.69
N GLY A 476 15.45 0.26 -46.71
CA GLY A 476 15.39 1.37 -47.64
C GLY A 476 14.61 2.56 -47.10
N PHE A 477 14.92 3.73 -47.64
CA PHE A 477 14.36 5.02 -47.24
C PHE A 477 14.00 5.83 -48.48
N THR A 478 12.89 6.56 -48.46
CA THR A 478 12.39 7.31 -49.62
C THR A 478 12.16 8.78 -49.28
N SER A 479 12.81 9.69 -50.01
CA SER A 479 12.68 11.14 -49.82
C SER A 479 12.32 11.85 -51.13
N GLY A 480 11.52 12.92 -51.06
CA GLY A 480 11.35 13.85 -52.18
C GLY A 480 12.55 14.78 -52.39
N ASP A 481 13.39 14.95 -51.36
CA ASP A 481 14.57 15.82 -51.35
C ASP A 481 15.86 15.01 -51.51
N HIS A 482 16.73 15.45 -52.42
CA HIS A 482 18.01 14.79 -52.73
C HIS A 482 19.05 14.94 -51.62
N GLY A 483 19.13 16.11 -50.97
CA GLY A 483 20.05 16.36 -49.87
C GLY A 483 19.71 15.53 -48.64
N HIS A 484 18.40 15.35 -48.37
CA HIS A 484 17.94 14.45 -47.32
C HIS A 484 18.26 12.98 -47.63
N ALA A 485 18.08 12.54 -48.87
CA ALA A 485 18.47 11.19 -49.30
C ALA A 485 19.99 10.95 -49.22
N LEU A 486 20.81 11.93 -49.59
CA LEU A 486 22.26 11.89 -49.42
C LEU A 486 22.65 11.78 -47.94
N ARG A 487 22.11 12.66 -47.07
CA ARG A 487 22.42 12.62 -45.64
C ARG A 487 22.00 11.32 -44.98
N PHE A 488 20.86 10.73 -45.36
CA PHE A 488 20.46 9.41 -44.86
C PHE A 488 21.43 8.30 -45.30
N ALA A 489 21.94 8.37 -46.53
CA ALA A 489 22.98 7.47 -47.03
C ALA A 489 24.34 7.65 -46.31
N GLU A 490 24.70 8.89 -45.97
CA GLU A 490 25.91 9.23 -45.22
C GLU A 490 25.85 8.75 -43.77
N MET A 491 24.74 9.03 -43.05
CA MET A 491 24.52 8.53 -41.69
C MET A 491 24.59 7.00 -41.63
N GLY A 492 23.95 6.29 -42.56
CA GLY A 492 24.02 4.82 -42.59
C GLY A 492 25.40 4.26 -42.98
N ARG A 493 26.21 5.02 -43.73
CA ARG A 493 27.62 4.69 -43.99
C ARG A 493 28.47 4.87 -42.73
N GLU A 494 28.25 5.94 -41.98
CA GLU A 494 29.04 6.33 -40.81
C GLU A 494 28.71 5.49 -39.57
N LEU A 495 27.43 5.23 -39.31
CA LEU A 495 26.98 4.36 -38.22
C LEU A 495 27.34 2.89 -38.45
N PHE A 496 27.11 2.37 -39.67
CA PHE A 496 27.11 0.93 -39.92
C PHE A 496 28.22 0.41 -40.85
N GLY A 497 29.00 1.30 -41.47
CA GLY A 497 30.06 0.94 -42.43
C GLY A 497 29.55 0.46 -43.80
N ILE A 498 28.25 0.60 -44.09
CA ILE A 498 27.61 0.05 -45.30
C ILE A 498 27.35 1.18 -46.32
N PRO A 499 27.85 1.07 -47.57
CA PRO A 499 27.50 2.00 -48.63
C PRO A 499 26.07 1.75 -49.11
N ALA A 500 25.28 2.83 -49.19
CA ALA A 500 23.95 2.79 -49.77
C ALA A 500 23.97 2.85 -51.31
N VAL A 501 22.93 2.27 -51.93
CA VAL A 501 22.60 2.47 -53.35
C VAL A 501 21.50 3.52 -53.42
N ILE A 502 21.81 4.69 -53.99
CA ILE A 502 20.84 5.76 -54.22
C ILE A 502 20.32 5.68 -55.65
N LYS A 503 18.99 5.74 -55.83
CA LYS A 503 18.31 5.76 -57.14
C LYS A 503 17.22 6.83 -57.14
N LYS A 504 16.99 7.47 -58.28
CA LYS A 504 15.79 8.29 -58.51
C LYS A 504 14.74 7.43 -59.19
N ASP A 505 13.54 7.38 -58.63
CA ASP A 505 12.41 6.60 -59.15
C ASP A 505 11.11 7.39 -58.96
N GLU A 506 10.30 7.48 -60.03
CA GLU A 506 9.02 8.25 -60.06
C GLU A 506 9.12 9.66 -59.45
N GLY A 507 10.26 10.32 -59.63
CA GLY A 507 10.53 11.67 -59.10
C GLY A 507 11.08 11.72 -57.67
N ARG A 508 10.92 10.66 -56.88
CA ARG A 508 11.48 10.52 -55.51
C ARG A 508 12.88 9.90 -55.55
N TRP A 509 13.63 10.04 -54.46
CA TRP A 509 14.93 9.42 -54.25
C TRP A 509 14.79 8.26 -53.25
N ARG A 510 15.17 7.05 -53.68
CA ARG A 510 15.23 5.85 -52.83
C ARG A 510 16.69 5.54 -52.48
N VAL A 511 16.95 5.38 -51.19
CA VAL A 511 18.21 4.92 -50.61
C VAL A 511 18.02 3.46 -50.19
N LEU A 512 18.97 2.58 -50.52
CA LEU A 512 18.89 1.14 -50.21
C LEU A 512 20.21 0.63 -49.61
N PHE A 513 20.16 -0.06 -48.47
CA PHE A 513 21.32 -0.73 -47.88
C PHE A 513 21.07 -2.25 -47.87
N HIS A 514 21.98 -3.02 -48.47
CA HIS A 514 21.92 -4.48 -48.51
C HIS A 514 22.84 -5.08 -47.45
N ALA A 515 22.26 -5.49 -46.32
CA ALA A 515 22.96 -6.08 -45.19
C ALA A 515 21.97 -6.87 -44.30
N GLU A 516 22.08 -8.19 -44.33
CA GLU A 516 21.25 -9.15 -43.57
C GLU A 516 21.32 -8.90 -42.05
N ASN A 517 22.54 -8.85 -41.49
CA ASN A 517 22.77 -8.54 -40.07
C ASN A 517 22.17 -7.19 -39.64
N LEU A 518 22.14 -6.17 -40.53
CA LEU A 518 21.56 -4.87 -40.20
C LEU A 518 20.02 -4.96 -40.16
N SER A 519 19.40 -5.66 -41.10
CA SER A 519 17.95 -5.93 -41.03
C SER A 519 17.57 -6.77 -39.80
N GLU A 520 18.36 -7.79 -39.44
CA GLU A 520 18.13 -8.62 -38.26
C GLU A 520 18.31 -7.83 -36.95
N TRP A 521 19.37 -7.04 -36.81
CA TRP A 521 19.55 -6.19 -35.61
C TRP A 521 18.42 -5.17 -35.44
N LEU A 522 18.01 -4.51 -36.53
CA LEU A 522 16.91 -3.54 -36.49
C LEU A 522 15.57 -4.18 -36.07
N THR A 523 15.26 -5.40 -36.54
CA THR A 523 14.02 -6.09 -36.13
C THR A 523 14.13 -6.73 -34.75
N ASP A 524 15.21 -7.48 -34.51
CA ASP A 524 15.29 -8.44 -33.40
C ASP A 524 15.86 -7.83 -32.12
N ALA A 525 16.64 -6.73 -32.21
CA ALA A 525 17.19 -6.01 -31.06
C ALA A 525 16.49 -4.67 -30.79
N LEU A 526 16.00 -3.98 -31.82
CA LEU A 526 15.32 -2.68 -31.67
C LEU A 526 13.79 -2.73 -31.83
N GLY A 527 13.22 -3.91 -32.11
CA GLY A 527 11.77 -4.10 -32.22
C GLY A 527 11.12 -3.39 -33.42
N LEU A 528 11.87 -3.04 -34.46
CA LEU A 528 11.32 -2.37 -35.64
C LEU A 528 10.56 -3.36 -36.52
N THR A 529 9.38 -2.96 -36.98
CA THR A 529 8.53 -3.77 -37.85
C THR A 529 9.10 -3.90 -39.28
N ASP A 530 9.06 -5.08 -39.89
CA ASP A 530 9.42 -5.29 -41.30
C ASP A 530 8.20 -5.60 -42.20
N GLY A 531 8.36 -5.45 -43.51
CA GLY A 531 7.28 -5.66 -44.47
C GLY A 531 6.33 -4.46 -44.63
N ALA A 532 5.02 -4.72 -44.62
CA ALA A 532 3.96 -3.75 -44.95
C ALA A 532 3.19 -3.26 -43.71
N SER A 533 3.91 -3.03 -42.62
CA SER A 533 3.46 -2.89 -41.23
C SER A 533 3.26 -1.43 -40.78
N ALA A 534 2.84 -0.54 -41.68
CA ALA A 534 2.84 0.91 -41.41
C ALA A 534 1.97 1.33 -40.20
N SER A 535 0.83 0.66 -39.99
CA SER A 535 -0.07 0.84 -38.86
C SER A 535 0.41 0.19 -37.56
N GLU A 536 1.38 -0.72 -37.64
CA GLU A 536 1.93 -1.47 -36.50
C GLU A 536 3.21 -0.81 -35.94
N LYS A 537 3.78 0.16 -36.66
CA LYS A 537 4.96 0.93 -36.27
C LYS A 537 4.81 1.52 -34.87
N ARG A 538 5.91 1.57 -34.12
CA ARG A 538 6.02 2.15 -32.77
C ARG A 538 7.34 2.91 -32.67
N ILE A 539 7.46 3.81 -31.70
CA ILE A 539 8.77 4.33 -31.29
C ILE A 539 9.51 3.18 -30.58
N PRO A 540 10.75 2.84 -30.95
CA PRO A 540 11.54 1.83 -30.24
C PRO A 540 11.73 2.19 -28.76
N GLU A 541 11.63 1.22 -27.85
CA GLU A 541 11.79 1.49 -26.40
C GLU A 541 13.19 2.03 -26.07
N VAL A 542 14.22 1.69 -26.85
CA VAL A 542 15.57 2.30 -26.71
C VAL A 542 15.58 3.82 -26.95
N ILE A 543 14.60 4.36 -27.68
CA ILE A 543 14.39 5.81 -27.86
C ILE A 543 13.53 6.37 -26.72
N LEU A 544 12.48 5.66 -26.30
CA LEU A 544 11.62 6.10 -25.18
C LEU A 544 12.36 6.15 -23.84
N ARG A 545 13.42 5.34 -23.71
CA ARG A 545 14.36 5.27 -22.58
C ARG A 545 15.66 6.08 -22.82
N SER A 546 15.74 6.90 -23.87
CA SER A 546 16.93 7.71 -24.19
C SER A 546 16.87 9.16 -23.66
N PRO A 547 18.02 9.83 -23.48
CA PRO A 547 18.08 11.23 -23.07
C PRO A 547 17.42 12.22 -24.05
N LYS A 548 16.97 13.36 -23.52
CA LYS A 548 16.29 14.46 -24.24
C LYS A 548 16.90 14.82 -25.60
N ALA A 549 18.23 14.85 -25.70
CA ALA A 549 18.95 15.19 -26.94
C ALA A 549 18.78 14.12 -28.04
N VAL A 550 18.79 12.84 -27.67
CA VAL A 550 18.61 11.70 -28.58
C VAL A 550 17.16 11.62 -29.05
N VAL A 551 16.20 11.84 -28.13
CA VAL A 551 14.77 11.90 -28.46
C VAL A 551 14.46 13.09 -29.37
N SER A 552 15.04 14.26 -29.12
CA SER A 552 14.98 15.43 -30.00
C SER A 552 15.51 15.11 -31.41
N ALA A 553 16.63 14.37 -31.51
CA ALA A 553 17.20 13.97 -32.79
C ALA A 553 16.33 12.93 -33.53
N PHE A 554 15.73 11.97 -32.82
CA PHE A 554 14.76 11.02 -33.39
C PHE A 554 13.52 11.72 -33.91
N LEU A 555 12.90 12.60 -33.10
CA LEU A 555 11.73 13.37 -33.52
C LEU A 555 12.08 14.26 -34.72
N ARG A 556 13.24 14.93 -34.74
CA ARG A 556 13.71 15.69 -35.92
C ARG A 556 13.74 14.82 -37.18
N GLY A 557 14.37 13.65 -37.14
CA GLY A 557 14.43 12.73 -38.27
C GLY A 557 13.05 12.25 -38.75
N LEU A 558 12.15 11.95 -37.81
CA LEU A 558 10.77 11.54 -38.09
C LEU A 558 9.94 12.66 -38.73
N PHE A 559 10.03 13.88 -38.20
CA PHE A 559 9.37 15.06 -38.74
C PHE A 559 10.02 15.54 -40.05
N ASP A 560 11.32 15.31 -40.29
CA ASP A 560 11.98 15.57 -41.57
C ASP A 560 11.63 14.54 -42.65
N ALA A 561 11.27 13.31 -42.27
CA ALA A 561 10.60 12.37 -43.16
C ALA A 561 9.14 12.82 -43.44
N ASP A 562 8.19 12.43 -42.59
CA ASP A 562 6.75 12.50 -42.89
C ASP A 562 6.05 13.75 -42.32
N GLY A 563 6.77 14.61 -41.60
CA GLY A 563 6.24 15.88 -41.11
C GLY A 563 6.02 16.94 -42.19
N TYR A 564 5.01 17.78 -42.00
CA TYR A 564 4.75 19.02 -42.72
C TYR A 564 5.12 20.23 -41.85
N ALA A 565 5.52 21.34 -42.49
CA ALA A 565 5.67 22.64 -41.87
C ALA A 565 5.17 23.74 -42.83
N GLY A 566 4.39 24.68 -42.32
CA GLY A 566 3.85 25.80 -43.10
C GLY A 566 2.68 26.51 -42.42
N LYS A 567 1.71 26.99 -43.20
CA LYS A 567 0.63 27.88 -42.72
C LYS A 567 -0.28 27.28 -41.65
N GLN A 568 -0.31 25.96 -41.50
CA GLN A 568 -1.09 25.24 -40.49
C GLN A 568 -0.26 24.84 -39.25
N GLY A 569 0.95 25.40 -39.10
CA GLY A 569 1.93 24.99 -38.09
C GLY A 569 2.79 23.82 -38.56
N VAL A 570 3.08 22.90 -37.64
CA VAL A 570 3.73 21.61 -37.90
C VAL A 570 2.70 20.50 -37.78
N ILE A 571 2.79 19.49 -38.65
CA ILE A 571 1.90 18.32 -38.64
C ILE A 571 2.75 17.07 -38.84
N LEU A 572 2.59 16.02 -38.03
CA LEU A 572 3.02 14.66 -38.40
C LEU A 572 1.80 13.85 -38.82
N SER A 573 1.94 12.98 -39.82
CA SER A 573 0.91 12.03 -40.26
C SER A 573 1.45 10.61 -40.16
N THR A 574 0.67 9.66 -39.63
CA THR A 574 1.02 8.24 -39.49
C THR A 574 -0.24 7.37 -39.47
N SER A 575 -0.16 6.12 -39.92
CA SER A 575 -1.26 5.14 -39.80
C SER A 575 -1.25 4.33 -38.49
N SER A 576 -0.31 4.59 -37.57
CA SER A 576 -0.23 3.93 -36.27
C SER A 576 -0.79 4.80 -35.13
N GLU A 577 -1.87 4.35 -34.49
CA GLU A 577 -2.42 4.99 -33.28
C GLU A 577 -1.37 5.01 -32.16
N VAL A 578 -0.71 3.86 -31.89
CA VAL A 578 0.30 3.70 -30.83
C VAL A 578 1.47 4.67 -31.02
N MET A 579 2.04 4.76 -32.23
CA MET A 579 3.13 5.69 -32.50
C MET A 579 2.66 7.14 -32.38
N SER A 580 1.42 7.44 -32.78
CA SER A 580 0.88 8.79 -32.67
C SER A 580 0.67 9.23 -31.21
N GLU A 581 0.33 8.29 -30.32
CA GLU A 581 0.23 8.52 -28.87
C GLU A 581 1.61 8.70 -28.23
N GLN A 582 2.55 7.81 -28.54
CA GLN A 582 3.95 7.91 -28.06
C GLN A 582 4.58 9.25 -28.48
N VAL A 583 4.40 9.70 -29.73
CA VAL A 583 4.86 11.04 -30.18
C VAL A 583 4.14 12.15 -29.41
N GLN A 584 2.83 12.06 -29.19
CA GLN A 584 2.08 13.09 -28.44
C GLN A 584 2.58 13.24 -27.00
N LEU A 585 2.81 12.13 -26.29
CA LEU A 585 3.33 12.14 -24.91
C LEU A 585 4.78 12.62 -24.83
N LEU A 586 5.65 12.21 -25.77
CA LEU A 586 7.01 12.74 -25.85
C LEU A 586 7.02 14.26 -26.07
N LEU A 587 6.21 14.77 -27.00
CA LEU A 587 6.04 16.20 -27.24
C LEU A 587 5.56 16.92 -25.97
N LEU A 588 4.63 16.32 -25.22
CA LEU A 588 4.15 16.87 -23.96
C LEU A 588 5.29 17.03 -22.93
N ASN A 589 6.21 16.08 -22.82
CA ASN A 589 7.43 16.19 -21.98
C ASN A 589 8.49 17.16 -22.52
N PHE A 590 8.39 17.61 -23.78
CA PHE A 590 9.14 18.76 -24.30
C PHE A 590 8.48 20.12 -23.97
N GLY A 591 7.29 20.13 -23.35
CA GLY A 591 6.49 21.35 -23.18
C GLY A 591 5.70 21.73 -24.44
N ILE A 592 5.45 20.77 -25.34
CA ILE A 592 4.82 20.97 -26.65
C ILE A 592 3.42 20.32 -26.64
N LEU A 593 2.40 21.14 -26.39
CA LEU A 593 1.01 20.73 -26.33
C LEU A 593 0.44 20.53 -27.74
N SER A 594 0.35 19.27 -28.17
CA SER A 594 -0.09 18.88 -29.51
C SER A 594 -1.52 18.32 -29.54
N ARG A 595 -2.15 18.32 -30.72
CA ARG A 595 -3.48 17.73 -30.97
C ARG A 595 -3.37 16.56 -31.95
N ARG A 596 -3.61 15.35 -31.46
CA ARG A 596 -3.72 14.08 -32.18
C ARG A 596 -5.17 13.85 -32.63
N ARG A 597 -5.39 13.52 -33.90
CA ARG A 597 -6.71 13.16 -34.48
C ARG A 597 -6.56 12.23 -35.67
N GLU A 598 -7.39 11.20 -35.73
CA GLU A 598 -7.60 10.42 -36.96
C GLU A 598 -8.20 11.30 -38.08
N GLN A 599 -7.93 10.96 -39.33
CA GLN A 599 -8.47 11.58 -40.54
C GLN A 599 -9.23 10.57 -41.40
N VAL A 600 -9.99 11.05 -42.39
CA VAL A 600 -10.88 10.23 -43.25
C VAL A 600 -10.13 9.19 -44.11
N ASP A 601 -8.80 9.31 -44.22
CA ASP A 601 -7.90 8.37 -44.88
C ASP A 601 -7.28 7.32 -43.93
N GLY A 602 -7.71 7.27 -42.66
CA GLY A 602 -7.17 6.37 -41.63
C GLY A 602 -5.82 6.81 -41.05
N CYS A 603 -5.36 8.04 -41.33
CA CYS A 603 -4.10 8.56 -40.79
C CYS A 603 -4.33 9.44 -39.56
N TRP A 604 -3.57 9.17 -38.50
CA TRP A 604 -3.45 9.99 -37.31
C TRP A 604 -2.56 11.21 -37.57
N HIS A 605 -3.17 12.39 -37.48
CA HIS A 605 -2.50 13.68 -37.61
C HIS A 605 -2.20 14.28 -36.23
N ILE A 606 -0.93 14.62 -35.99
CA ILE A 606 -0.46 15.31 -34.80
C ILE A 606 -0.15 16.75 -35.18
N HIS A 607 -1.06 17.67 -34.89
CA HIS A 607 -0.88 19.11 -35.10
C HIS A 607 -0.14 19.76 -33.93
N ILE A 608 0.86 20.57 -34.26
CA ILE A 608 1.55 21.49 -33.36
C ILE A 608 1.40 22.90 -33.92
N THR A 609 0.79 23.77 -33.12
CA THR A 609 0.48 25.17 -33.46
C THR A 609 0.86 26.08 -32.30
N GLY A 610 0.57 27.38 -32.39
CA GLY A 610 0.60 28.25 -31.21
C GLY A 610 2.00 28.48 -30.64
N LYS A 611 2.07 28.65 -29.31
CA LYS A 611 3.33 28.77 -28.56
C LYS A 611 4.14 27.47 -28.68
N SER A 612 3.47 26.32 -28.64
CA SER A 612 4.07 24.99 -28.81
C SER A 612 4.80 24.80 -30.15
N ALA A 613 4.40 25.47 -31.23
CA ALA A 613 5.14 25.47 -32.48
C ALA A 613 6.49 26.22 -32.40
N GLY A 614 6.59 27.23 -31.53
CA GLY A 614 7.85 27.89 -31.18
C GLY A 614 8.75 26.96 -30.36
N VAL A 615 8.21 26.35 -29.30
CA VAL A 615 8.95 25.36 -28.48
C VAL A 615 9.45 24.20 -29.33
N PHE A 616 8.65 23.72 -30.30
CA PHE A 616 9.10 22.73 -31.28
C PHE A 616 10.26 23.23 -32.13
N ALA A 617 10.23 24.47 -32.62
CA ALA A 617 11.31 25.04 -33.44
C ALA A 617 12.65 25.09 -32.70
N ASP A 618 12.62 25.45 -31.41
CA ASP A 618 13.80 25.61 -30.57
C ASP A 618 14.34 24.27 -30.03
N ALA A 619 13.45 23.34 -29.61
CA ALA A 619 13.83 22.09 -28.97
C ALA A 619 14.02 20.90 -29.92
N ILE A 620 13.39 20.92 -31.10
CA ILE A 620 13.42 19.82 -32.09
C ILE A 620 13.81 20.37 -33.46
N GLY A 621 13.00 21.24 -34.05
CA GLY A 621 13.26 21.89 -35.33
C GLY A 621 13.24 20.93 -36.54
N PHE A 622 13.89 21.35 -37.63
CA PHE A 622 14.03 20.59 -38.88
C PHE A 622 15.42 20.79 -39.47
N ASP A 623 16.02 19.72 -39.95
CA ASP A 623 17.22 19.71 -40.79
C ASP A 623 16.91 20.12 -42.25
N LEU A 624 15.71 19.85 -42.76
CA LEU A 624 15.27 20.37 -44.05
C LEU A 624 15.07 21.89 -43.95
N LYS A 625 16.03 22.65 -44.49
CA LYS A 625 15.99 24.12 -44.59
C LYS A 625 14.65 24.68 -45.11
N ARG A 626 13.97 23.95 -46.01
CA ARG A 626 12.62 24.31 -46.50
C ARG A 626 11.53 24.19 -45.42
N LYS A 627 11.54 23.14 -44.59
CA LYS A 627 10.61 22.95 -43.47
C LYS A 627 10.92 23.96 -42.35
N SER A 628 12.20 24.10 -41.99
CA SER A 628 12.69 25.09 -41.03
C SER A 628 12.27 26.52 -41.39
N ALA A 629 12.50 26.98 -42.64
CA ALA A 629 12.10 28.31 -43.09
C ALA A 629 10.57 28.49 -43.14
N ALA A 630 9.81 27.46 -43.48
CA ALA A 630 8.35 27.51 -43.47
C ALA A 630 7.77 27.63 -42.05
N LEU A 631 8.36 26.92 -41.07
CA LEU A 631 8.03 27.05 -39.66
C LEU A 631 8.41 28.45 -39.12
N ALA A 632 9.59 28.95 -39.45
CA ALA A 632 10.01 30.30 -39.07
C ALA A 632 9.06 31.39 -39.62
N SER A 633 8.60 31.24 -40.86
CA SER A 633 7.58 32.13 -41.46
C SER A 633 6.26 32.05 -40.68
N TYR A 634 5.75 30.84 -40.41
CA TYR A 634 4.53 30.63 -39.61
C TYR A 634 4.62 31.32 -38.23
N ILE A 635 5.71 31.12 -37.49
CA ILE A 635 5.94 31.74 -36.18
C ILE A 635 6.00 33.27 -36.31
N CYS A 636 6.65 33.79 -37.37
CA CYS A 636 6.78 35.23 -37.58
C CYS A 636 5.46 35.92 -37.99
N GLU A 637 4.61 35.21 -38.74
CA GLU A 637 3.26 35.66 -39.13
C GLU A 637 2.29 35.66 -37.93
N HIS A 638 2.49 34.77 -36.95
CA HIS A 638 1.56 34.54 -35.83
C HIS A 638 2.08 35.02 -34.45
N LYS A 639 3.03 35.97 -34.41
CA LYS A 639 3.70 36.49 -33.19
C LYS A 639 2.79 36.91 -32.01
N TRP A 640 1.48 37.10 -32.24
CA TRP A 640 0.48 37.40 -31.21
C TRP A 640 -0.09 36.12 -30.55
N PHE A 641 0.75 35.14 -30.24
CA PHE A 641 0.31 33.94 -29.52
C PHE A 641 -0.17 34.31 -28.12
N LYS A 642 -1.48 34.16 -27.89
CA LYS A 642 -2.09 34.22 -26.56
C LYS A 642 -1.55 33.10 -25.66
N ALA A 643 -1.84 33.19 -24.36
CA ALA A 643 -1.65 32.07 -23.45
C ALA A 643 -2.25 30.78 -24.03
N GLU A 644 -1.46 29.73 -24.02
CA GLU A 644 -1.84 28.41 -24.52
C GLU A 644 -2.41 27.63 -23.35
N SER A 645 -3.71 27.35 -23.36
CA SER A 645 -4.35 26.62 -22.26
C SER A 645 -3.81 25.19 -22.20
N TRP A 646 -3.34 24.80 -21.02
CA TRP A 646 -2.92 23.44 -20.66
C TRP A 646 -4.09 22.59 -20.17
N CYS A 647 -5.32 23.03 -20.43
CA CYS A 647 -6.53 22.27 -20.17
C CYS A 647 -7.10 21.71 -21.49
N ASP A 648 -7.88 20.64 -21.40
CA ASP A 648 -8.55 20.05 -22.55
C ASP A 648 -9.89 19.40 -22.19
N GLU A 649 -10.82 19.40 -23.15
CA GLU A 649 -12.18 18.88 -22.97
C GLU A 649 -12.24 17.36 -23.15
N VAL A 650 -12.97 16.66 -22.29
CA VAL A 650 -13.26 15.22 -22.39
C VAL A 650 -14.29 14.97 -23.49
N VAL A 651 -13.98 14.08 -24.44
CA VAL A 651 -14.82 13.79 -25.64
C VAL A 651 -15.32 12.36 -25.72
N SER A 652 -14.76 11.41 -24.98
CA SER A 652 -15.42 10.13 -24.69
C SER A 652 -15.10 9.64 -23.27
N VAL A 653 -16.04 8.86 -22.73
CA VAL A 653 -16.00 8.20 -21.43
C VAL A 653 -16.53 6.79 -21.68
N GLU A 654 -15.70 5.77 -21.49
CA GLU A 654 -15.95 4.39 -21.89
C GLU A 654 -15.65 3.44 -20.71
N ALA A 655 -16.66 2.74 -20.19
CA ALA A 655 -16.48 1.79 -19.08
C ALA A 655 -15.96 0.43 -19.56
N GLY A 656 -15.12 -0.22 -18.74
CA GLY A 656 -14.50 -1.52 -19.01
C GLY A 656 -14.11 -2.27 -17.73
N HIS A 657 -13.34 -3.34 -17.89
CA HIS A 657 -12.64 -4.04 -16.80
C HIS A 657 -11.25 -4.43 -17.28
N GLU A 658 -10.21 -4.04 -16.55
CA GLU A 658 -8.80 -4.35 -16.86
C GLU A 658 -7.99 -4.48 -15.56
N ASP A 659 -6.74 -4.96 -15.63
CA ASP A 659 -5.83 -4.94 -14.48
C ASP A 659 -5.36 -3.50 -14.19
N VAL A 660 -5.60 -3.03 -12.97
CA VAL A 660 -5.25 -1.68 -12.52
C VAL A 660 -4.01 -1.68 -11.62
N TYR A 661 -3.13 -0.73 -11.86
CA TYR A 661 -1.81 -0.59 -11.27
C TYR A 661 -1.74 0.75 -10.52
N ASP A 662 -0.97 0.83 -9.44
CA ASP A 662 -0.77 2.10 -8.72
C ASP A 662 0.66 2.28 -8.20
N ILE A 663 1.05 3.53 -7.96
CA ILE A 663 2.31 3.92 -7.35
C ILE A 663 2.07 4.99 -6.28
N SER A 664 2.85 4.94 -5.21
CA SER A 664 2.89 6.05 -4.25
C SER A 664 4.19 6.83 -4.38
N VAL A 665 4.06 8.13 -4.65
CA VAL A 665 5.13 9.11 -4.86
C VAL A 665 5.30 10.00 -3.63
N ARG A 666 6.51 10.50 -3.36
CA ARG A 666 6.79 11.40 -2.24
C ARG A 666 6.36 12.87 -2.51
N GLU A 667 6.31 13.68 -1.44
CA GLU A 667 6.26 15.16 -1.32
C GLU A 667 5.16 15.94 -2.07
N THR A 668 4.38 15.26 -2.90
CA THR A 668 3.26 15.81 -3.68
C THR A 668 2.20 14.74 -3.92
N HIS A 669 2.63 13.47 -3.92
CA HIS A 669 1.77 12.28 -3.91
C HIS A 669 0.75 12.22 -5.06
N ARG A 670 1.11 12.89 -6.15
CA ARG A 670 0.45 12.90 -7.46
C ARG A 670 1.49 12.52 -8.52
N TYR A 671 1.06 11.92 -9.62
CA TYR A 671 1.96 11.55 -10.73
C TYR A 671 1.38 11.92 -12.09
N ALA A 672 2.25 12.27 -13.04
CA ALA A 672 1.90 12.55 -14.42
C ALA A 672 1.92 11.26 -15.27
N ALA A 673 0.74 10.83 -15.72
CA ALA A 673 0.55 9.59 -16.48
C ALA A 673 -0.57 9.75 -17.53
N GLY A 674 -0.37 9.22 -18.74
CA GLY A 674 -1.29 9.39 -19.88
C GLY A 674 -1.43 10.83 -20.41
N GLY A 675 -0.77 11.80 -19.78
CA GLY A 675 -0.99 13.25 -19.95
C GLY A 675 -1.84 13.91 -18.85
N PHE A 676 -2.17 13.19 -17.77
CA PHE A 676 -3.08 13.57 -16.69
C PHE A 676 -2.35 13.52 -15.33
N VAL A 677 -2.93 14.11 -14.28
CA VAL A 677 -2.42 14.13 -12.88
C VAL A 677 -3.38 13.30 -11.97
N ASN A 678 -2.90 12.64 -10.89
CA ASN A 678 -3.57 11.47 -10.23
C ASN A 678 -3.55 11.47 -8.64
N HIS A 679 -4.45 10.80 -7.87
CA HIS A 679 -4.69 11.01 -6.39
C HIS A 679 -5.31 9.87 -5.49
N ASN A 680 -5.20 9.92 -4.12
CA ASN A 680 -5.57 8.89 -3.07
C ASN A 680 -6.43 9.33 -1.79
N SER A 681 -6.96 8.37 -1.00
CA SER A 681 -7.81 8.35 0.28
C SER A 681 -9.32 8.81 0.38
N TYR A 682 -10.10 8.39 1.43
CA TYR A 682 -11.61 8.29 1.54
C TYR A 682 -12.37 9.38 2.33
N TRP A 683 -12.74 9.19 3.61
CA TRP A 683 -13.92 9.90 4.17
C TRP A 683 -13.67 11.38 4.39
N HIS A 684 -12.48 11.70 4.90
CA HIS A 684 -11.99 13.07 4.90
C HIS A 684 -11.96 13.61 3.46
N SER A 685 -11.52 12.80 2.48
CA SER A 685 -11.40 13.16 1.07
C SER A 685 -12.73 13.41 0.38
N LYS A 686 -13.78 12.62 0.67
CA LYS A 686 -15.17 12.83 0.23
C LYS A 686 -15.63 14.22 0.64
N ILE A 687 -15.63 14.49 1.95
CA ILE A 687 -16.04 15.78 2.54
C ILE A 687 -15.20 16.94 1.97
N LEU A 688 -13.88 16.77 1.90
CA LEU A 688 -12.93 17.80 1.47
C LEU A 688 -13.07 18.15 -0.01
N THR A 689 -12.89 17.16 -0.90
CA THR A 689 -12.82 17.40 -2.35
C THR A 689 -14.17 17.66 -3.01
N GLU A 690 -15.29 17.24 -2.43
CA GLU A 690 -16.60 17.40 -3.07
C GLU A 690 -17.40 18.58 -2.51
N ARG A 691 -17.00 19.19 -1.38
CA ARG A 691 -17.75 20.26 -0.69
C ARG A 691 -16.97 21.34 0.06
N VAL A 692 -15.79 21.04 0.63
CA VAL A 692 -15.19 21.88 1.69
C VAL A 692 -13.92 22.63 1.27
N LEU A 693 -13.08 22.01 0.47
CA LEU A 693 -11.90 22.66 -0.08
C LEU A 693 -12.35 23.60 -1.20
N LYS A 694 -11.73 24.77 -1.26
CA LYS A 694 -11.68 25.50 -2.53
C LYS A 694 -10.71 24.77 -3.44
N ASP A 695 -10.95 24.89 -4.73
CA ASP A 695 -10.07 24.60 -5.85
C ASP A 695 -8.58 24.73 -5.41
N SER A 696 -8.14 25.94 -5.07
CA SER A 696 -6.75 26.28 -4.70
C SER A 696 -6.19 25.67 -3.40
N GLU A 697 -6.96 24.83 -2.70
CA GLU A 697 -6.58 24.19 -1.44
C GLU A 697 -6.39 22.66 -1.62
N ILE A 698 -6.58 22.13 -2.84
CA ILE A 698 -6.71 20.68 -3.07
C ILE A 698 -5.36 19.99 -3.36
N ILE A 699 -4.35 20.70 -3.89
CA ILE A 699 -2.98 20.17 -4.04
C ILE A 699 -2.31 19.98 -2.67
N ASP A 700 -2.46 20.95 -1.76
CA ASP A 700 -1.95 20.84 -0.39
C ASP A 700 -2.57 19.63 0.33
N PHE A 701 -3.87 19.38 0.12
CA PHE A 701 -4.59 18.22 0.68
C PHE A 701 -4.03 16.89 0.17
N ALA A 702 -3.72 16.81 -1.13
CA ALA A 702 -3.15 15.63 -1.76
C ALA A 702 -1.82 15.20 -1.13
N ASP A 703 -0.96 16.16 -0.80
CA ASP A 703 0.36 15.93 -0.19
C ASP A 703 0.29 15.49 1.29
N ILE A 704 -0.74 15.92 2.04
CA ILE A 704 -0.87 15.60 3.46
C ILE A 704 -1.28 14.14 3.67
N ASN A 705 -2.43 13.75 3.11
CA ASN A 705 -3.15 12.55 3.52
C ASN A 705 -2.43 11.26 3.08
N SER A 706 -1.88 11.30 1.88
CA SER A 706 -1.10 10.26 1.22
C SER A 706 0.19 9.84 1.96
N LYS A 707 0.77 10.71 2.79
CA LYS A 707 1.88 10.37 3.71
C LYS A 707 1.46 9.38 4.79
N VAL A 708 0.18 9.34 5.14
CA VAL A 708 -0.41 8.44 6.16
C VAL A 708 -0.64 7.03 5.58
N MET A 709 -0.86 6.92 4.27
CA MET A 709 -1.27 5.67 3.60
C MET A 709 -0.12 4.71 3.24
N TYR A 710 1.13 5.09 3.47
CA TYR A 710 2.33 4.32 3.10
C TYR A 710 2.43 2.95 3.82
N SER A 711 2.90 1.91 3.12
CA SER A 711 3.17 0.57 3.67
C SER A 711 4.54 0.07 3.21
N ALA A 712 5.38 -0.45 4.12
CA ALA A 712 6.64 -1.10 3.73
C ALA A 712 6.44 -2.61 3.46
N PRO A 713 7.21 -3.25 2.55
CA PRO A 713 7.09 -4.68 2.30
C PRO A 713 7.29 -5.53 3.56
N GLY A 714 6.32 -6.41 3.85
CA GLY A 714 6.30 -7.23 5.07
C GLY A 714 5.78 -6.51 6.32
N GLN A 715 5.45 -5.22 6.24
CA GLN A 715 4.74 -4.48 7.29
C GLN A 715 3.26 -4.31 6.93
N PHE A 716 2.40 -4.59 7.91
CA PHE A 716 0.98 -4.33 7.83
C PHE A 716 0.69 -2.84 8.09
N ASN A 717 0.04 -2.15 7.15
CA ASN A 717 -0.55 -0.83 7.42
C ASN A 717 -2.07 -0.97 7.64
N PRO A 718 -2.59 -0.69 8.85
CA PRO A 718 -4.03 -0.67 9.11
C PRO A 718 -4.80 0.25 8.16
N TYR A 719 -4.26 1.43 7.88
CA TYR A 719 -4.89 2.46 7.05
C TYR A 719 -5.09 1.92 5.62
N LYS A 720 -4.06 1.28 5.04
CA LYS A 720 -4.11 0.72 3.67
C LYS A 720 -5.14 -0.42 3.50
N LEU A 721 -5.47 -1.18 4.56
CA LEU A 721 -6.47 -2.27 4.46
C LEU A 721 -7.91 -1.78 4.68
N GLY A 722 -8.12 -0.83 5.60
CA GLY A 722 -9.42 -0.16 5.79
C GLY A 722 -10.01 0.37 4.48
N VAL A 723 -9.13 0.90 3.63
CA VAL A 723 -9.39 1.36 2.27
C VAL A 723 -10.25 0.43 1.48
N ALA A 724 -9.67 -0.73 1.18
CA ALA A 724 -10.18 -1.55 0.13
C ALA A 724 -11.46 -2.22 0.63
N LEU A 725 -11.52 -2.59 1.91
CA LEU A 725 -12.68 -3.21 2.53
C LEU A 725 -13.93 -2.31 2.52
N TYR A 726 -13.86 -1.04 2.91
CA TYR A 726 -15.08 -0.20 2.87
C TYR A 726 -15.60 0.04 1.45
N ARG A 727 -14.72 0.19 0.47
CA ARG A 727 -15.08 0.42 -0.94
C ARG A 727 -15.65 -0.84 -1.60
N ASP A 728 -15.07 -2.00 -1.30
CA ASP A 728 -15.59 -3.30 -1.70
C ASP A 728 -16.95 -3.59 -1.05
N ILE A 729 -17.15 -3.26 0.22
CA ILE A 729 -18.47 -3.32 0.88
C ILE A 729 -19.48 -2.41 0.16
N GLU A 730 -19.06 -1.20 -0.23
CA GLU A 730 -19.91 -0.25 -0.97
C GLU A 730 -20.34 -0.81 -2.34
N ASP A 731 -19.41 -1.32 -3.16
CA ASP A 731 -19.72 -1.99 -4.44
C ASP A 731 -20.61 -3.22 -4.24
N ARG A 732 -20.22 -4.14 -3.34
CA ARG A 732 -20.94 -5.40 -3.12
C ARG A 732 -22.39 -5.17 -2.73
N TRP A 733 -22.67 -4.17 -1.88
CA TRP A 733 -24.04 -3.86 -1.46
C TRP A 733 -24.80 -2.93 -2.41
N ASN A 734 -24.14 -2.05 -3.15
CA ASN A 734 -24.78 -1.32 -4.26
C ASN A 734 -25.30 -2.27 -5.34
N ARG A 735 -24.56 -3.35 -5.63
CA ARG A 735 -24.79 -4.23 -6.79
C ARG A 735 -25.42 -5.57 -6.45
N GLY A 736 -25.68 -5.82 -5.17
CA GLY A 736 -26.30 -7.06 -4.69
C GLY A 736 -25.43 -8.31 -4.81
N LYS A 737 -24.09 -8.18 -4.80
CA LYS A 737 -23.10 -9.27 -4.84
C LYS A 737 -23.00 -9.99 -3.49
N PHE A 738 -24.13 -10.40 -2.93
CA PHE A 738 -24.24 -11.05 -1.62
C PHE A 738 -25.38 -12.09 -1.55
N GLY A 739 -25.46 -12.81 -0.44
CA GLY A 739 -26.51 -13.79 -0.18
C GLY A 739 -26.22 -15.19 -0.73
N LYS A 740 -27.28 -15.98 -0.97
CA LYS A 740 -27.16 -17.36 -1.46
C LYS A 740 -27.06 -17.43 -2.99
N GLU A 741 -27.92 -16.68 -3.67
CA GLU A 741 -28.06 -16.70 -5.14
C GLU A 741 -26.80 -16.26 -5.90
N TRP A 742 -25.93 -15.45 -5.28
CA TRP A 742 -24.62 -15.05 -5.83
C TRP A 742 -23.51 -16.08 -5.53
N ARG A 743 -23.58 -16.79 -4.39
CA ARG A 743 -22.58 -17.79 -3.98
C ARG A 743 -22.70 -19.12 -4.73
N GLU A 744 -23.90 -19.47 -5.21
CA GLU A 744 -24.16 -20.67 -6.01
C GLU A 744 -24.04 -20.42 -7.53
N VAL A 745 -23.32 -19.36 -7.95
CA VAL A 745 -23.01 -19.09 -9.36
C VAL A 745 -21.64 -19.69 -9.71
N ASP A 746 -21.66 -20.92 -10.23
CA ASP A 746 -20.46 -21.62 -10.75
C ASP A 746 -19.88 -20.97 -12.03
N ASP A 747 -20.67 -20.11 -12.67
CA ASP A 747 -20.35 -19.42 -13.93
C ASP A 747 -19.65 -18.08 -13.66
N LEU A 748 -18.33 -18.00 -13.91
CA LEU A 748 -17.54 -16.78 -13.70
C LEU A 748 -18.07 -15.58 -14.51
N GLU A 749 -18.48 -15.78 -15.75
CA GLU A 749 -18.92 -14.69 -16.64
C GLU A 749 -20.20 -14.05 -16.09
N ARG A 750 -21.08 -14.88 -15.50
CA ARG A 750 -22.29 -14.44 -14.79
C ARG A 750 -22.04 -13.91 -13.38
N LYS A 751 -20.96 -14.32 -12.70
CA LYS A 751 -20.58 -13.82 -11.36
C LYS A 751 -19.89 -12.45 -11.43
N VAL A 752 -19.14 -12.17 -12.49
CA VAL A 752 -18.53 -10.85 -12.77
C VAL A 752 -19.58 -9.82 -13.15
N ASN A 753 -20.42 -10.13 -14.14
CA ASN A 753 -21.49 -9.23 -14.62
C ASN A 753 -22.74 -9.21 -13.69
N TRP A 754 -22.56 -9.47 -12.40
CA TRP A 754 -23.65 -9.51 -11.44
C TRP A 754 -23.96 -8.12 -10.91
N ASP A 755 -25.07 -7.55 -11.39
CA ASP A 755 -25.65 -6.34 -10.85
C ASP A 755 -27.16 -6.51 -10.56
N ARG A 756 -27.63 -5.74 -9.60
CA ARG A 756 -29.02 -5.66 -9.14
C ARG A 756 -29.47 -4.22 -8.83
N GLU A 757 -28.61 -3.22 -9.02
CA GLU A 757 -28.90 -1.79 -8.84
C GLU A 757 -29.58 -1.46 -7.49
N LEU A 758 -29.18 -2.13 -6.41
CA LEU A 758 -29.81 -2.02 -5.09
C LEU A 758 -29.48 -0.69 -4.38
N GLY A 759 -28.30 -0.11 -4.64
CA GLY A 759 -27.87 1.16 -4.03
C GLY A 759 -27.62 1.13 -2.52
N MET A 760 -27.53 -0.06 -1.90
CA MET A 760 -27.47 -0.23 -0.44
C MET A 760 -26.06 -0.09 0.16
N GLY A 761 -25.05 0.32 -0.62
CA GLY A 761 -23.65 0.36 -0.19
C GLY A 761 -23.39 1.29 1.00
N ARG A 762 -23.96 2.51 0.95
CA ARG A 762 -23.83 3.51 2.04
C ARG A 762 -24.53 3.08 3.33
N ASP A 763 -25.73 2.51 3.22
CA ASP A 763 -26.44 1.92 4.36
C ASP A 763 -25.63 0.78 4.98
N LYS A 764 -24.99 -0.06 4.15
CA LYS A 764 -24.11 -1.12 4.64
C LYS A 764 -22.85 -0.59 5.31
N ILE A 765 -22.21 0.47 4.79
CA ILE A 765 -21.06 1.09 5.47
C ILE A 765 -21.46 1.56 6.88
N PHE A 766 -22.64 2.19 7.04
CA PHE A 766 -23.13 2.61 8.36
C PHE A 766 -23.53 1.44 9.28
N GLU A 767 -24.06 0.34 8.73
CA GLU A 767 -24.29 -0.91 9.46
C GLU A 767 -22.96 -1.52 9.95
N VAL A 768 -21.94 -1.53 9.08
CA VAL A 768 -20.62 -2.12 9.36
C VAL A 768 -19.84 -1.30 10.38
N ARG A 769 -19.78 0.03 10.18
CA ARG A 769 -19.27 1.02 11.16
C ARG A 769 -19.82 0.77 12.57
N LYS A 770 -21.11 0.43 12.65
CA LYS A 770 -21.83 0.29 13.91
C LYS A 770 -21.55 -1.03 14.63
N ILE A 771 -21.46 -2.14 13.91
CA ILE A 771 -21.50 -3.49 14.52
C ILE A 771 -20.11 -4.11 14.69
N TYR A 772 -19.18 -3.87 13.77
CA TYR A 772 -17.95 -4.66 13.67
C TYR A 772 -16.75 -4.01 14.39
N ASN A 773 -15.73 -4.82 14.63
CA ASN A 773 -14.37 -4.40 14.98
C ASN A 773 -13.39 -5.00 13.95
N ASP A 774 -12.12 -4.58 13.95
CA ASP A 774 -11.10 -5.00 12.97
C ASP A 774 -11.05 -6.51 12.72
N VAL A 775 -11.17 -7.31 13.79
CA VAL A 775 -11.16 -8.79 13.72
C VAL A 775 -12.41 -9.32 13.01
N THR A 776 -13.60 -8.88 13.40
CA THR A 776 -14.87 -9.34 12.79
C THR A 776 -15.11 -8.72 11.41
N PHE A 777 -14.59 -7.52 11.16
CA PHE A 777 -14.60 -6.83 9.86
C PHE A 777 -13.75 -7.59 8.85
N ILE A 778 -12.54 -8.02 9.24
CA ILE A 778 -11.72 -8.90 8.40
C ILE A 778 -12.32 -10.30 8.30
N ASP A 779 -12.95 -10.84 9.35
CA ASP A 779 -13.55 -12.17 9.24
C ASP A 779 -14.80 -12.20 8.32
N GLU A 780 -15.67 -11.21 8.35
CA GLU A 780 -16.85 -11.17 7.46
C GLU A 780 -16.52 -10.64 6.05
N PHE A 781 -15.67 -9.62 5.93
CA PHE A 781 -15.49 -8.89 4.67
C PHE A 781 -14.21 -9.20 3.91
N LEU A 782 -13.15 -9.74 4.53
CA LEU A 782 -12.00 -10.26 3.79
C LEU A 782 -12.36 -11.60 3.13
N THR A 783 -12.79 -11.56 1.86
CA THR A 783 -13.11 -12.75 1.05
C THR A 783 -11.85 -13.33 0.39
N GLU A 784 -11.97 -14.55 -0.16
CA GLU A 784 -10.87 -15.15 -0.94
C GLU A 784 -10.61 -14.35 -2.22
N GLU A 785 -11.67 -13.89 -2.87
CA GLU A 785 -11.63 -12.98 -4.00
C GLU A 785 -10.84 -11.71 -3.65
N PHE A 786 -11.26 -11.00 -2.59
CA PHE A 786 -10.63 -9.75 -2.15
C PHE A 786 -9.14 -9.92 -1.79
N ALA A 787 -8.79 -10.98 -1.06
CA ALA A 787 -7.39 -11.22 -0.66
C ALA A 787 -6.48 -11.58 -1.84
N ARG A 788 -7.06 -12.22 -2.87
CA ARG A 788 -6.39 -12.54 -4.14
C ARG A 788 -6.23 -11.30 -5.01
N GLU A 789 -7.24 -10.43 -5.05
CA GLU A 789 -7.25 -9.15 -5.75
C GLU A 789 -6.23 -8.16 -5.14
N ASN A 790 -6.18 -8.05 -3.81
CA ASN A 790 -5.24 -7.19 -3.07
C ASN A 790 -3.87 -7.85 -2.82
N LYS A 791 -3.57 -8.98 -3.49
CA LYS A 791 -2.27 -9.68 -3.49
C LYS A 791 -1.68 -9.91 -2.09
N MET A 792 -2.50 -10.39 -1.17
CA MET A 792 -2.14 -10.57 0.24
C MET A 792 -1.40 -11.92 0.43
N PHE A 793 -0.14 -11.87 0.87
CA PHE A 793 0.73 -13.04 1.07
C PHE A 793 1.24 -13.13 2.51
N THR A 794 1.41 -14.34 3.04
CA THR A 794 2.10 -14.55 4.33
C THR A 794 3.60 -14.70 4.11
N PHE A 795 4.38 -13.97 4.91
CA PHE A 795 5.82 -14.10 4.95
C PHE A 795 6.25 -14.78 6.26
N GLY A 796 7.21 -15.70 6.16
CA GLY A 796 7.82 -16.44 7.25
C GLY A 796 9.33 -16.22 7.26
N TYR A 797 9.92 -16.07 8.44
CA TYR A 797 11.36 -15.85 8.55
C TYR A 797 12.12 -17.18 8.61
N ASN A 798 12.74 -17.56 7.49
CA ASN A 798 13.49 -18.80 7.39
C ASN A 798 14.85 -18.68 8.09
N ARG A 799 14.91 -19.17 9.34
CA ARG A 799 16.12 -19.17 10.18
C ARG A 799 17.35 -19.89 9.57
N LYS A 800 17.22 -20.62 8.45
CA LYS A 800 18.33 -21.27 7.74
C LYS A 800 18.89 -20.44 6.58
N SER A 801 18.06 -19.65 5.90
CA SER A 801 18.48 -18.77 4.79
C SER A 801 18.77 -17.34 5.26
N GLY A 802 18.24 -16.94 6.43
CA GLY A 802 18.36 -15.57 6.96
C GLY A 802 17.39 -14.58 6.30
N ASN A 803 16.49 -15.06 5.43
CA ASN A 803 15.57 -14.25 4.64
C ASN A 803 14.11 -14.45 5.06
N TRP A 804 13.29 -13.48 4.71
CA TRP A 804 11.83 -13.64 4.68
C TRP A 804 11.43 -14.32 3.37
N GLU A 805 10.74 -15.45 3.48
CA GLU A 805 10.25 -16.24 2.35
C GLU A 805 8.71 -16.22 2.38
N ILE A 806 8.06 -16.43 1.22
CA ILE A 806 6.60 -16.58 1.18
C ILE A 806 6.27 -17.93 1.81
N GLU A 807 5.58 -17.88 2.94
CA GLU A 807 5.28 -19.05 3.78
C GLU A 807 4.08 -19.82 3.23
N SER A 808 3.07 -19.10 2.75
CA SER A 808 1.92 -19.68 2.05
C SER A 808 1.27 -18.71 1.07
N ARG A 809 0.39 -19.26 0.23
CA ARG A 809 -0.55 -18.56 -0.64
C ARG A 809 -2.00 -19.02 -0.45
N GLU A 810 -2.26 -19.94 0.48
CA GLU A 810 -3.61 -20.38 0.78
C GLU A 810 -4.34 -19.30 1.57
N PHE A 811 -5.44 -18.78 1.00
CA PHE A 811 -6.20 -17.68 1.59
C PHE A 811 -6.59 -17.94 3.05
N ARG A 812 -6.92 -19.19 3.38
CA ARG A 812 -7.23 -19.60 4.75
C ARG A 812 -6.08 -19.27 5.72
N GLU A 813 -4.85 -19.62 5.38
CA GLU A 813 -3.67 -19.37 6.23
C GLU A 813 -3.30 -17.87 6.24
N VAL A 814 -3.55 -17.14 5.14
CA VAL A 814 -3.43 -15.67 5.10
C VAL A 814 -4.40 -15.01 6.08
N LYS A 815 -5.66 -15.42 6.04
CA LYS A 815 -6.73 -14.90 6.90
C LYS A 815 -6.51 -15.30 8.36
N GLU A 816 -6.23 -16.57 8.64
CA GLU A 816 -5.97 -17.05 10.00
C GLU A 816 -4.73 -16.36 10.61
N LYS A 817 -3.66 -16.09 9.85
CA LYS A 817 -2.48 -15.35 10.34
C LYS A 817 -2.80 -13.88 10.66
N LEU A 818 -3.57 -13.19 9.81
CA LEU A 818 -4.00 -11.80 10.04
C LEU A 818 -4.97 -11.70 11.23
N LEU A 819 -5.97 -12.57 11.29
CA LEU A 819 -6.89 -12.66 12.41
C LEU A 819 -6.15 -12.98 13.71
N THR A 820 -5.11 -13.83 13.70
CA THR A 820 -4.27 -14.12 14.89
C THR A 820 -3.46 -12.90 15.34
N GLN A 821 -2.95 -12.08 14.41
CA GLN A 821 -2.22 -10.84 14.74
C GLN A 821 -3.11 -9.75 15.33
N LEU A 822 -4.40 -9.72 14.96
CA LEU A 822 -5.36 -8.71 15.44
C LEU A 822 -6.17 -9.19 16.65
N THR A 823 -6.40 -10.50 16.78
CA THR A 823 -7.00 -11.12 17.95
C THR A 823 -6.14 -10.84 19.17
N ASN A 824 -6.73 -10.18 20.17
CA ASN A 824 -6.03 -9.73 21.39
C ASN A 824 -4.75 -8.90 21.07
N PHE A 825 -4.69 -8.23 19.92
CA PHE A 825 -3.50 -7.50 19.43
C PHE A 825 -2.21 -8.34 19.35
N GLY A 826 -2.33 -9.66 19.12
CA GLY A 826 -1.20 -10.58 19.13
C GLY A 826 -0.59 -10.79 20.52
N GLN A 827 -1.27 -10.36 21.59
CA GLN A 827 -0.87 -10.57 22.97
C GLN A 827 -1.38 -11.94 23.47
N PRO A 828 -0.64 -12.65 24.33
CA PRO A 828 -1.03 -13.97 24.80
C PRO A 828 -2.30 -13.93 25.66
N PHE A 829 -3.16 -14.93 25.51
CA PHE A 829 -4.35 -15.10 26.35
C PHE A 829 -3.97 -15.69 27.72
N ILE A 830 -3.95 -14.84 28.74
CA ILE A 830 -3.63 -15.21 30.12
C ILE A 830 -4.91 -15.27 30.97
N TYR A 831 -5.04 -16.33 31.78
CA TYR A 831 -6.13 -16.53 32.74
C TYR A 831 -5.57 -16.84 34.12
N VAL A 832 -6.22 -16.38 35.19
CA VAL A 832 -5.96 -16.88 36.55
C VAL A 832 -6.64 -18.23 36.72
N LYS A 833 -5.86 -19.31 36.83
CA LYS A 833 -6.35 -20.69 36.98
C LYS A 833 -6.55 -21.07 38.46
N ASP A 834 -5.66 -20.63 39.34
CA ASP A 834 -5.78 -20.82 40.80
C ASP A 834 -4.91 -19.80 41.58
N GLY A 835 -5.48 -19.13 42.58
CA GLY A 835 -4.79 -18.23 43.52
C GLY A 835 -4.35 -18.90 44.83
N ASN A 836 -4.55 -20.22 44.99
CA ASN A 836 -4.04 -20.99 46.11
C ASN A 836 -3.26 -22.23 45.64
N PHE A 837 -2.43 -22.07 44.61
CA PHE A 837 -1.75 -23.18 43.96
C PHE A 837 -0.92 -24.01 44.95
N LYS A 838 -1.04 -25.35 44.81
CA LYS A 838 -0.47 -26.36 45.72
C LYS A 838 -0.87 -26.18 47.20
N ASN A 839 -1.95 -25.45 47.49
CA ASN A 839 -2.37 -24.99 48.81
C ASN A 839 -1.28 -24.18 49.56
N ARG A 840 -0.49 -23.39 48.80
CA ARG A 840 0.60 -22.54 49.31
C ARG A 840 0.29 -21.04 49.22
N GLY A 841 -0.91 -20.67 48.77
CA GLY A 841 -1.27 -19.27 48.47
C GLY A 841 -0.56 -18.68 47.26
N GLU A 842 0.04 -19.52 46.43
CA GLU A 842 0.76 -19.15 45.20
C GLU A 842 -0.23 -18.88 44.06
N LEU A 843 0.12 -17.96 43.16
CA LEU A 843 -0.68 -17.69 41.96
C LEU A 843 -0.29 -18.68 40.86
N LEU A 844 -1.28 -19.26 40.17
CA LEU A 844 -1.15 -20.02 38.94
C LEU A 844 -1.96 -19.33 37.84
N LEU A 845 -1.23 -18.94 36.80
CA LEU A 845 -1.76 -18.42 35.56
C LEU A 845 -1.71 -19.51 34.49
N HIS A 846 -2.70 -19.53 33.61
CA HIS A 846 -2.71 -20.35 32.41
C HIS A 846 -2.51 -19.46 31.19
N HIS A 847 -1.49 -19.77 30.38
CA HIS A 847 -1.39 -19.27 29.01
C HIS A 847 -2.13 -20.22 28.08
N LYS A 848 -3.22 -19.76 27.46
CA LYS A 848 -3.92 -20.50 26.41
C LYS A 848 -3.07 -20.47 25.15
N PHE A 849 -2.47 -21.61 24.82
CA PHE A 849 -1.45 -21.72 23.77
C PHE A 849 -2.08 -21.79 22.38
N ASP A 850 -2.33 -20.63 21.79
CA ASP A 850 -2.81 -20.49 20.40
C ASP A 850 -1.64 -20.54 19.39
N GLY A 851 -0.79 -21.58 19.52
CA GLY A 851 0.34 -21.87 18.63
C GLY A 851 1.59 -21.01 18.79
N THR A 852 1.51 -19.85 19.46
CA THR A 852 2.65 -18.95 19.69
C THR A 852 3.19 -19.08 21.12
N PRO A 853 4.48 -19.39 21.33
CA PRO A 853 5.07 -19.49 22.68
C PRO A 853 5.31 -18.11 23.31
N LEU A 854 5.30 -18.04 24.64
CA LEU A 854 5.62 -16.82 25.38
C LEU A 854 7.07 -16.36 25.13
N ARG A 855 7.26 -15.05 24.97
CA ARG A 855 8.58 -14.43 25.05
C ARG A 855 9.10 -14.51 26.48
N PHE A 856 10.08 -15.37 26.72
CA PHE A 856 10.66 -15.62 28.04
C PHE A 856 11.16 -14.35 28.74
N ASP A 857 11.81 -13.46 27.98
CA ASP A 857 12.32 -12.17 28.46
C ASP A 857 11.21 -11.21 28.95
N TYR A 858 10.03 -11.25 28.32
CA TYR A 858 8.87 -10.46 28.75
C TYR A 858 8.11 -11.16 29.88
N ALA A 859 7.99 -12.49 29.82
CA ALA A 859 7.34 -13.30 30.84
C ALA A 859 8.03 -13.16 32.21
N GLN A 860 9.36 -13.11 32.26
CA GLN A 860 10.10 -12.87 33.51
C GLN A 860 9.74 -11.53 34.16
N GLY A 861 9.77 -10.42 33.42
CA GLY A 861 9.39 -9.10 33.94
C GLY A 861 7.93 -9.02 34.40
N VAL A 862 7.01 -9.66 33.67
CA VAL A 862 5.59 -9.74 34.06
C VAL A 862 5.41 -10.58 35.32
N LEU A 863 6.12 -11.71 35.49
CA LEU A 863 6.10 -12.50 36.72
C LEU A 863 6.69 -11.74 37.92
N GLU A 864 7.74 -10.93 37.73
CA GLU A 864 8.27 -10.04 38.76
C GLU A 864 7.24 -8.98 39.20
N ALA A 865 6.57 -8.34 38.23
CA ALA A 865 5.51 -7.37 38.51
C ALA A 865 4.31 -8.02 39.23
N LEU A 866 3.85 -9.18 38.77
CA LEU A 866 2.77 -9.94 39.40
C LEU A 866 3.13 -10.38 40.83
N HIS A 867 4.37 -10.85 41.07
CA HIS A 867 4.85 -11.15 42.41
C HIS A 867 4.87 -9.90 43.30
N ARG A 868 5.24 -8.74 42.75
CA ARG A 868 5.25 -7.46 43.48
C ARG A 868 3.86 -6.97 43.88
N VAL A 869 2.81 -7.38 43.16
CA VAL A 869 1.39 -7.16 43.53
C VAL A 869 0.89 -8.26 44.49
N TRP A 870 1.12 -9.54 44.18
CA TRP A 870 0.61 -10.71 44.91
C TRP A 870 1.33 -11.01 46.23
N LYS A 871 2.58 -10.53 46.38
CA LYS A 871 3.50 -10.68 47.54
C LYS A 871 3.84 -12.15 47.89
N ARG A 872 3.62 -13.10 46.98
CA ARG A 872 3.88 -14.55 47.10
C ARG A 872 4.30 -15.12 45.74
N PRO A 873 4.93 -16.31 45.68
CA PRO A 873 5.37 -16.90 44.42
C PRO A 873 4.25 -16.99 43.38
N VAL A 874 4.61 -16.66 42.14
CA VAL A 874 3.70 -16.68 40.99
C VAL A 874 4.21 -17.67 39.95
N ASN A 875 3.28 -18.31 39.26
CA ASN A 875 3.56 -19.37 38.30
C ASN A 875 2.71 -19.16 37.05
N ILE A 876 3.21 -19.56 35.89
CA ILE A 876 2.46 -19.61 34.63
C ILE A 876 2.72 -20.93 33.92
N GLU A 877 1.64 -21.69 33.65
CA GLU A 877 1.70 -22.87 32.78
C GLU A 877 1.56 -22.44 31.31
N THR A 878 2.48 -22.90 30.48
CA THR A 878 2.57 -22.61 29.04
C THR A 878 3.15 -23.82 28.30
N ILE A 879 3.03 -23.87 26.98
CA ILE A 879 3.85 -24.75 26.14
C ILE A 879 5.13 -24.00 25.73
N SER A 880 6.27 -24.71 25.73
CA SER A 880 7.57 -24.28 25.21
C SER A 880 8.30 -25.50 24.64
N GLU A 881 8.95 -25.38 23.48
CA GLU A 881 9.58 -26.50 22.74
C GLU A 881 8.70 -27.77 22.69
N ASP A 882 7.42 -27.59 22.35
CA ASP A 882 6.36 -28.61 22.29
C ASP A 882 6.13 -29.39 23.61
N ARG A 883 6.47 -28.79 24.76
CA ARG A 883 6.31 -29.38 26.09
C ARG A 883 5.62 -28.43 27.07
N GLY A 884 4.73 -29.00 27.90
CA GLY A 884 4.16 -28.31 29.04
C GLY A 884 5.26 -27.89 30.03
N THR A 885 5.29 -26.60 30.32
CA THR A 885 6.34 -25.93 31.11
C THR A 885 5.68 -24.98 32.10
N LEU A 886 6.03 -25.10 33.37
CA LEU A 886 5.68 -24.13 34.41
C LEU A 886 6.87 -23.18 34.59
N LEU A 887 6.66 -21.90 34.31
CA LEU A 887 7.58 -20.83 34.67
C LEU A 887 7.17 -20.29 36.04
N SER A 888 8.08 -20.28 37.00
CA SER A 888 7.84 -19.87 38.39
C SER A 888 8.81 -18.76 38.79
N TYR A 889 8.32 -17.75 39.51
CA TYR A 889 9.15 -16.75 40.17
C TYR A 889 8.85 -16.72 41.67
N ASP A 890 9.88 -16.88 42.51
CA ASP A 890 9.75 -17.00 43.96
C ASP A 890 10.04 -15.72 44.76
N GLY A 891 10.26 -14.60 44.06
CA GLY A 891 10.69 -13.34 44.67
C GLY A 891 12.21 -13.15 44.69
N THR A 892 12.99 -14.15 44.27
CA THR A 892 14.45 -14.06 44.12
C THR A 892 14.99 -14.69 42.85
N GLU A 893 14.44 -15.83 42.43
CA GLU A 893 14.89 -16.58 41.26
C GLU A 893 13.71 -16.93 40.34
N HIS A 894 13.96 -16.89 39.03
CA HIS A 894 13.12 -17.52 38.03
C HIS A 894 13.53 -18.98 37.88
N ARG A 895 12.55 -19.89 37.80
CA ARG A 895 12.77 -21.32 37.55
C ARG A 895 11.76 -21.85 36.55
N ASP A 896 12.22 -22.54 35.53
CA ASP A 896 11.42 -23.36 34.63
C ASP A 896 11.34 -24.81 35.15
N SER A 897 10.24 -25.49 34.89
CA SER A 897 10.09 -26.92 35.21
C SER A 897 9.08 -27.61 34.28
N PRO A 898 9.28 -28.91 33.95
CA PRO A 898 8.28 -29.67 33.20
C PRO A 898 6.96 -29.75 33.97
N PHE A 899 5.84 -29.55 33.28
CA PHE A 899 4.51 -29.49 33.88
C PHE A 899 3.46 -30.11 32.96
N ASP A 900 2.39 -30.65 33.52
CA ASP A 900 1.30 -31.24 32.73
C ASP A 900 0.37 -30.11 32.26
N TYR A 901 0.32 -29.88 30.95
CA TYR A 901 -0.44 -28.77 30.37
C TYR A 901 -1.84 -29.24 29.95
N GLU A 902 -2.83 -28.85 30.75
CA GLU A 902 -4.24 -29.07 30.45
C GLU A 902 -4.83 -27.84 29.74
N PRO A 903 -5.34 -27.96 28.49
CA PRO A 903 -6.08 -26.89 27.83
C PRO A 903 -7.36 -26.52 28.60
N ILE A 904 -7.75 -25.25 28.51
CA ILE A 904 -8.98 -24.67 29.08
C ILE A 904 -9.95 -24.31 27.95
#